data_AF-A0A6I6AFU6-F1
#
_entry.id   AF-A0A6I6AFU6-F1
#
_cell.length_a   1.000
_cell.length_b   1.000
_cell.length_c   1.000
_cell.angle_alpha   90.00
_cell.angle_beta   90.00
_cell.angle_gamma   90.00
#
_symmetry.space_group_name_H-M   'P 1'
#
loop_
_entity.id
_entity.type
_entity.pdbx_description
1 polymer ?
#
loop_
_entity_poly.entity_id
_entity_poly.type
_entity_poly.pdbx_seq_one_letter_code
_entity_poly.pdbx_strand_id
1 'polypeptide(L)'
;MTEPGTYSYWFDIENDQGFRPPSPDRYEITAVLDALPEVFLEKPDTDLQVTPDAQIPLVIAIRDDLGIASALIRYQKSSREESLSRALRTDRPTETFPLGFQSQQPATDVIINENWNLAELSLKEGDRIIFRAEATDFFQPIISGETESGVKTDPHTGSSISRVLTIVSPDYKSNELVNRHAQLLEELTRVLKDQRLLNTEIKDVQHQLERVGQARTQELDTIKQVEMDQKRVASQLASPRTGLEPRAKELLQELEWNRIQDPGMQQRLSELSTELSRLNQELFPQIQEQMTQARKKLQSSVDQAPESKDDQKPAAGKQKSTDQAPAKKPDRDTEPLEALTRAEQGQRQVIDRLGTMLQSLSQWQKTRDLVSELDEQIAQQSEIQEQTTELAKRTITRSFSNLNLQDQADLEKLASRQERQSDQFKSFRDLLDNIQAESKANSQTDQFEKQAALDFLRKQSLPEKMRQTADRLKQNQVGQAIQEQQQIQESMQKLKDIFENQAEESPDQLIKKLKQSEQELSQLKQKQQDLLQKLKTASQDTNKSELKKELEQLAKQEQALKQQLDQLENELQKLSLHRASDSVRRASQRLSKVNDSLSQGQTGQAEQEMRESLDDLEQAQRELASRRQELEETLAFEEFTKLESEIESLIERQQAVITETNRLETVRKERGRWSRGQLKSLRQLAEAERDLQNQTQTFVDKMAAAPVFGLAIRKVRDQLEIAVIRLEERLTDEETLAAETGAQDRLKEILAILKYRKSTPNQESGDGSPSQQQMPTDQIPLVAQLRLLKLLQEELLQQTTRFNESVDQQKELTPEQQELRKRLSQDQADLAELSQELMSLFTGSQSDETEPLPETIP
;
A
#
# COMPACT_ATOMS: atom_id res chain seq x y z
N MET A 1 -30.37 26.40 48.50
CA MET A 1 -29.39 27.38 48.99
C MET A 1 -29.00 28.23 47.80
N THR A 2 -28.92 29.55 47.95
CA THR A 2 -28.74 30.50 46.82
C THR A 2 -27.32 31.05 46.70
N GLU A 3 -26.46 30.78 47.68
CA GLU A 3 -25.06 31.22 47.70
C GLU A 3 -24.14 30.04 48.08
N PRO A 4 -22.88 30.00 47.62
CA PRO A 4 -21.90 29.01 48.03
C PRO A 4 -21.44 29.26 49.47
N GLY A 5 -21.22 28.19 50.24
CA GLY A 5 -20.79 28.29 51.63
C GLY A 5 -21.12 27.05 52.47
N THR A 6 -20.60 27.01 53.70
CA THR A 6 -20.94 25.97 54.68
C THR A 6 -22.15 26.42 55.48
N TYR A 7 -23.24 25.69 55.33
CA TYR A 7 -24.48 25.87 56.05
C TYR A 7 -24.64 24.75 57.06
N SER A 8 -25.29 25.01 58.19
CA SER A 8 -25.62 23.97 59.17
C SER A 8 -27.13 23.84 59.31
N TYR A 9 -27.64 22.62 59.32
CA TYR A 9 -29.02 22.32 59.71
C TYR A 9 -29.03 21.41 60.94
N TRP A 10 -30.11 21.45 61.69
CA TRP A 10 -30.34 20.57 62.83
C TRP A 10 -31.82 20.24 62.92
N PHE A 11 -32.14 19.12 63.55
CA PHE A 11 -33.53 18.75 63.83
C PHE A 11 -33.91 19.24 65.22
N ASP A 12 -34.95 20.05 65.31
CA ASP A 12 -35.56 20.41 66.60
C ASP A 12 -36.63 19.36 66.92
N ILE A 13 -36.37 18.55 67.94
CA ILE A 13 -37.25 17.45 68.35
C ILE A 13 -37.74 17.76 69.76
N GLU A 14 -39.06 17.85 69.90
CA GLU A 14 -39.75 18.07 71.16
C GLU A 14 -40.62 16.85 71.46
N ASN A 15 -40.47 16.27 72.66
CA ASN A 15 -41.34 15.17 73.07
C ASN A 15 -42.73 15.68 73.48
N ASP A 16 -43.67 14.76 73.73
CA ASP A 16 -45.04 15.02 74.17
C ASP A 16 -45.14 15.74 75.54
N GLN A 17 -44.04 15.86 76.27
CA GLN A 17 -43.92 16.56 77.55
C GLN A 17 -43.19 17.91 77.44
N GLY A 18 -42.84 18.36 76.23
CA GLY A 18 -42.19 19.65 75.99
C GLY A 18 -40.67 19.68 76.25
N PHE A 19 -40.03 18.52 76.41
CA PHE A 19 -38.58 18.45 76.55
C PHE A 19 -37.88 18.46 75.19
N ARG A 20 -36.89 19.34 75.06
CA ARG A 20 -35.97 19.44 73.92
C ARG A 20 -34.54 19.08 74.37
N PRO A 21 -33.73 18.43 73.53
CA PRO A 21 -32.33 18.16 73.84
C PRO A 21 -31.55 19.48 74.00
N PRO A 22 -30.64 19.59 75.00
CA PRO A 22 -29.94 20.85 75.31
C PRO A 22 -28.92 21.27 74.24
N SER A 23 -28.48 20.35 73.38
CA SER A 23 -27.63 20.61 72.23
C SER A 23 -28.06 19.70 71.07
N PRO A 24 -28.88 20.19 70.11
CA PRO A 24 -29.27 19.39 68.96
C PRO A 24 -28.05 19.12 68.05
N ASP A 25 -27.95 17.90 67.53
CA ASP A 25 -26.89 17.51 66.59
C ASP A 25 -26.99 18.37 65.32
N ARG A 26 -25.88 19.05 65.01
CA ARG A 26 -25.77 19.91 63.82
C ARG A 26 -25.10 19.12 62.70
N TYR A 27 -25.71 19.19 61.53
CA TYR A 27 -25.23 18.60 60.30
C TYR A 27 -24.79 19.72 59.37
N GLU A 28 -23.59 19.60 58.83
CA GLU A 28 -23.04 20.57 57.88
C GLU A 28 -23.40 20.17 56.44
N ILE A 29 -23.83 21.15 55.66
CA ILE A 29 -24.02 21.07 54.22
C ILE A 29 -23.10 22.11 53.60
N THR A 30 -22.19 21.68 52.74
CA THR A 30 -21.37 22.61 51.95
C THR A 30 -21.99 22.76 50.57
N ALA A 31 -22.39 23.97 50.23
CA ALA A 31 -22.83 24.33 48.88
C ALA A 31 -21.61 24.82 48.09
N VAL A 32 -21.27 24.11 47.01
CA VAL A 32 -20.20 24.48 46.06
C VAL A 32 -20.85 25.14 44.84
N LEU A 33 -20.20 26.18 44.30
CA LEU A 33 -20.63 26.80 43.06
C LEU A 33 -20.28 25.88 41.89
N ASP A 34 -21.26 25.60 41.05
CA ASP A 34 -21.11 24.83 39.81
C ASP A 34 -20.12 25.51 38.85
N ALA A 35 -19.17 24.76 38.31
CA ALA A 35 -18.20 25.28 37.35
C ALA A 35 -18.77 25.20 35.93
N LEU A 36 -18.25 26.01 35.00
CA LEU A 36 -18.54 25.81 33.58
C LEU A 36 -17.72 24.62 33.05
N PRO A 37 -18.25 23.86 32.08
CA PRO A 37 -17.48 22.80 31.42
C PRO A 37 -16.15 23.31 30.86
N GLU A 38 -15.06 22.62 31.13
CA GLU A 38 -13.78 22.87 30.48
C GLU A 38 -13.73 22.13 29.14
N VAL A 39 -13.62 22.88 28.04
CA VAL A 39 -13.63 22.31 26.67
C VAL A 39 -12.30 22.57 25.99
N PHE A 40 -11.61 21.50 25.62
CA PHE A 40 -10.34 21.54 24.90
C PHE A 40 -10.49 20.91 23.52
N LEU A 41 -10.24 21.69 22.47
CA LEU A 41 -10.09 21.20 21.10
C LEU A 41 -8.63 20.76 20.91
N GLU A 42 -8.37 19.45 20.99
CA GLU A 42 -7.03 18.88 20.85
C GLU A 42 -6.61 18.75 19.40
N LYS A 43 -7.53 18.38 18.50
CA LYS A 43 -7.31 18.37 17.05
C LYS A 43 -8.45 19.10 16.33
N PRO A 44 -8.14 19.99 15.37
CA PRO A 44 -6.79 20.46 15.05
C PRO A 44 -6.21 21.36 16.15
N ASP A 45 -4.92 21.19 16.44
CA ASP A 45 -4.23 21.94 17.50
C ASP A 45 -3.94 23.39 17.07
N THR A 46 -3.90 23.64 15.76
CA THR A 46 -3.58 24.91 15.08
C THR A 46 -4.54 25.20 13.92
N ASP A 47 -4.43 26.39 13.33
CA ASP A 47 -5.19 26.76 12.14
C ASP A 47 -4.70 25.95 10.92
N LEU A 48 -5.62 25.52 10.06
CA LEU A 48 -5.32 24.62 8.93
C LEU A 48 -5.66 25.23 7.58
N GLN A 49 -4.94 24.79 6.55
CA GLN A 49 -5.26 25.01 5.15
C GLN A 49 -5.75 23.70 4.54
N VAL A 50 -6.99 23.70 4.04
CA VAL A 50 -7.71 22.47 3.68
C VAL A 50 -8.47 22.64 2.37
N THR A 51 -8.77 21.54 1.69
CA THR A 51 -9.57 21.55 0.46
C THR A 51 -11.07 21.72 0.74
N PRO A 52 -11.88 22.14 -0.24
CA PRO A 52 -13.33 22.28 -0.07
C PRO A 52 -14.02 20.99 0.38
N ASP A 53 -13.49 19.85 -0.03
CA ASP A 53 -14.05 18.52 0.22
C ASP A 53 -13.36 17.76 1.36
N ALA A 54 -12.55 18.45 2.17
CA ALA A 54 -11.80 17.84 3.25
C ALA A 54 -12.70 17.26 4.36
N GLN A 55 -12.24 16.20 5.01
CA GLN A 55 -12.79 15.61 6.22
C GLN A 55 -11.88 15.93 7.41
N ILE A 56 -12.25 16.87 8.25
CA ILE A 56 -11.40 17.32 9.35
C ILE A 56 -11.65 16.45 10.59
N PRO A 57 -10.66 15.70 11.11
CA PRO A 57 -10.81 15.00 12.36
C PRO A 57 -10.76 16.00 13.52
N LEU A 58 -11.74 15.87 14.38
CA LEU A 58 -11.93 16.67 15.56
C LEU A 58 -11.74 15.78 16.77
N VAL A 59 -10.85 16.19 17.66
CA VAL A 59 -10.67 15.55 18.98
C VAL A 59 -10.98 16.61 20.03
N ILE A 60 -12.05 16.41 20.79
CA ILE A 60 -12.51 17.34 21.83
C ILE A 60 -12.47 16.63 23.18
N ALA A 61 -11.68 17.14 24.11
CA ALA A 61 -11.68 16.70 25.51
C ALA A 61 -12.53 17.67 26.35
N ILE A 62 -13.51 17.16 27.07
CA ILE A 62 -14.44 17.93 27.89
C ILE A 62 -14.39 17.40 29.33
N ARG A 63 -14.31 18.32 30.29
CA ARG A 63 -14.36 18.01 31.72
C ARG A 63 -15.38 18.87 32.43
N ASP A 64 -16.14 18.27 33.34
CA ASP A 64 -17.19 18.95 34.09
C ASP A 64 -17.44 18.25 35.43
N ASP A 65 -17.86 19.00 36.45
CA ASP A 65 -18.14 18.48 37.80
C ASP A 65 -19.57 17.96 37.97
N LEU A 66 -20.54 18.48 37.19
CA LEU A 66 -21.95 18.11 37.28
C LEU A 66 -22.38 17.10 36.20
N GLY A 67 -21.62 17.04 35.11
CA GLY A 67 -21.75 16.11 34.01
C GLY A 67 -22.16 16.80 32.71
N ILE A 68 -21.63 16.28 31.59
CA ILE A 68 -21.79 16.88 30.27
C ILE A 68 -23.13 16.45 29.66
N ALA A 69 -23.98 17.40 29.30
CA ALA A 69 -25.27 17.17 28.68
C ALA A 69 -25.21 17.15 27.14
N SER A 70 -24.46 18.07 26.54
CA SER A 70 -24.31 18.13 25.09
C SER A 70 -22.97 18.74 24.67
N ALA A 71 -22.51 18.41 23.47
CA ALA A 71 -21.33 18.98 22.86
C ALA A 71 -21.58 19.23 21.36
N LEU A 72 -21.07 20.36 20.85
CA LEU A 72 -21.20 20.73 19.45
C LEU A 72 -20.00 21.57 18.99
N ILE A 73 -19.83 21.68 17.68
CA ILE A 73 -18.96 22.67 17.05
C ILE A 73 -19.82 23.85 16.62
N ARG A 74 -19.48 25.04 17.10
CA ARG A 74 -20.04 26.29 16.60
C ARG A 74 -19.08 26.87 15.57
N TYR A 75 -19.58 27.23 14.38
CA TYR A 75 -18.74 27.79 13.34
C TYR A 75 -19.39 28.95 12.58
N GLN A 76 -18.55 29.73 11.90
CA GLN A 76 -18.92 30.87 11.07
C GLN A 76 -18.17 30.77 9.73
N LYS A 77 -18.90 30.97 8.62
CA LYS A 77 -18.33 31.05 7.28
C LYS A 77 -18.00 32.51 6.95
N SER A 78 -16.83 32.74 6.35
CA SER A 78 -16.41 34.06 5.86
C SER A 78 -15.80 33.93 4.47
N SER A 79 -16.06 34.87 3.59
CA SER A 79 -15.47 34.89 2.24
C SER A 79 -14.09 35.56 2.22
N ARG A 80 -13.35 35.35 1.13
CA ARG A 80 -12.01 35.91 0.89
C ARG A 80 -11.93 37.44 0.92
N GLU A 81 -12.99 38.12 0.51
CA GLU A 81 -13.05 39.59 0.39
C GLU A 81 -13.15 40.28 1.76
N GLU A 82 -13.45 39.54 2.81
CA GLU A 82 -13.67 40.07 4.13
C GLU A 82 -12.41 39.99 4.99
N SER A 83 -12.04 41.11 5.64
CA SER A 83 -10.88 41.13 6.55
C SER A 83 -11.08 40.16 7.72
N LEU A 84 -10.02 39.45 8.12
CA LEU A 84 -9.98 38.58 9.31
C LEU A 84 -10.60 39.23 10.56
N SER A 85 -10.32 40.51 10.80
CA SER A 85 -10.85 41.28 11.94
C SER A 85 -12.37 41.43 11.92
N ARG A 86 -12.98 41.40 10.73
CA ARG A 86 -14.43 41.42 10.54
C ARG A 86 -15.01 40.01 10.55
N ALA A 87 -14.26 39.02 10.10
CA ALA A 87 -14.61 37.61 10.16
C ALA A 87 -14.72 37.10 11.61
N LEU A 88 -13.85 37.57 12.51
CA LEU A 88 -13.80 37.16 13.93
C LEU A 88 -14.83 37.85 14.85
N ARG A 89 -15.80 38.61 14.30
CA ARG A 89 -16.80 39.28 15.15
C ARG A 89 -17.84 38.31 15.67
N THR A 90 -18.18 38.44 16.96
CA THR A 90 -19.12 37.58 17.68
C THR A 90 -20.59 37.87 17.37
N ASP A 91 -20.90 38.93 16.62
CA ASP A 91 -22.26 39.38 16.26
C ASP A 91 -22.82 38.72 14.99
N ARG A 92 -22.07 37.80 14.38
CA ARG A 92 -22.43 37.14 13.12
C ARG A 92 -23.26 35.88 13.34
N PRO A 93 -24.14 35.53 12.39
CA PRO A 93 -24.87 34.28 12.43
C PRO A 93 -23.89 33.10 12.47
N THR A 94 -24.05 32.24 13.47
CA THR A 94 -23.25 31.03 13.66
C THR A 94 -24.08 29.81 13.29
N GLU A 95 -23.46 28.86 12.63
CA GLU A 95 -24.00 27.52 12.39
C GLU A 95 -23.43 26.53 13.41
N THR A 96 -24.05 25.35 13.53
CA THR A 96 -23.63 24.33 14.48
C THR A 96 -23.49 22.98 13.79
N PHE A 97 -22.39 22.29 14.06
CA PHE A 97 -22.17 20.90 13.69
C PHE A 97 -22.26 20.03 14.96
N PRO A 98 -23.21 19.09 15.04
CA PRO A 98 -23.39 18.26 16.23
C PRO A 98 -22.21 17.29 16.37
N LEU A 99 -21.69 17.15 17.58
CA LEU A 99 -20.75 16.08 17.91
C LEU A 99 -21.59 14.88 18.37
N GLY A 100 -21.28 13.65 17.93
CA GLY A 100 -22.06 12.42 18.17
C GLY A 100 -22.12 11.93 19.62
N PHE A 101 -22.27 12.85 20.58
CA PHE A 101 -22.37 12.60 22.00
C PHE A 101 -23.84 12.70 22.45
N GLN A 102 -24.42 11.56 22.84
CA GLN A 102 -25.73 11.48 23.47
C GLN A 102 -25.59 10.79 24.83
N SER A 103 -25.51 11.57 25.91
CA SER A 103 -25.35 10.99 27.24
C SER A 103 -26.69 10.53 27.82
N GLN A 104 -26.79 9.23 28.14
CA GLN A 104 -27.89 8.68 28.96
C GLN A 104 -27.57 8.74 30.47
N GLN A 105 -26.31 8.96 30.84
CA GLN A 105 -25.81 9.10 32.21
C GLN A 105 -24.85 10.31 32.29
N PRO A 106 -24.77 11.05 33.40
CA PRO A 106 -23.86 12.18 33.53
C PRO A 106 -22.41 11.70 33.51
N ALA A 107 -21.66 12.07 32.47
CA ALA A 107 -20.23 11.80 32.34
C ALA A 107 -19.45 13.08 32.65
N THR A 108 -18.46 12.99 33.54
CA THR A 108 -17.64 14.13 34.01
C THR A 108 -16.38 14.34 33.18
N ASP A 109 -15.88 13.29 32.51
CA ASP A 109 -14.72 13.35 31.62
C ASP A 109 -15.07 12.63 30.31
N VAL A 110 -15.03 13.34 29.19
CA VAL A 110 -15.37 12.80 27.86
C VAL A 110 -14.35 13.23 26.82
N ILE A 111 -13.90 12.28 25.99
CA ILE A 111 -13.12 12.55 24.78
C ILE A 111 -13.98 12.16 23.58
N ILE A 112 -14.28 13.12 22.71
CA ILE A 112 -15.08 12.94 21.51
C ILE A 112 -14.16 12.96 20.29
N ASN A 113 -14.24 11.91 19.48
CA ASN A 113 -13.56 11.82 18.19
C ASN A 113 -14.61 11.85 17.08
N GLU A 114 -14.56 12.86 16.22
CA GLU A 114 -15.52 13.04 15.12
C GLU A 114 -14.85 13.49 13.84
N ASN A 115 -15.41 13.14 12.68
CA ASN A 115 -14.89 13.57 11.38
C ASN A 115 -15.86 14.57 10.73
N TRP A 116 -15.42 15.81 10.55
CA TRP A 116 -16.23 16.87 9.97
C TRP A 116 -16.03 16.96 8.45
N ASN A 117 -17.03 16.51 7.70
CA ASN A 117 -17.04 16.54 6.24
C ASN A 117 -17.41 17.93 5.69
N LEU A 118 -16.44 18.65 5.14
CA LEU A 118 -16.63 20.02 4.63
C LEU A 118 -17.37 20.08 3.29
N ALA A 119 -17.43 18.98 2.54
CA ALA A 119 -18.11 18.90 1.24
C ALA A 119 -19.60 19.32 1.32
N GLU A 120 -20.23 19.10 2.48
CA GLU A 120 -21.63 19.46 2.75
C GLU A 120 -21.84 20.98 2.84
N LEU A 121 -20.77 21.75 3.06
CA LEU A 121 -20.82 23.19 3.30
C LEU A 121 -20.71 24.03 2.02
N SER A 122 -20.48 23.40 0.86
CA SER A 122 -20.39 24.03 -0.47
C SER A 122 -19.41 25.22 -0.52
N LEU A 123 -18.19 24.99 -0.04
CA LEU A 123 -17.15 26.01 0.12
C LEU A 123 -16.40 26.28 -1.17
N LYS A 124 -15.83 27.48 -1.32
CA LYS A 124 -14.99 27.87 -2.46
C LYS A 124 -13.58 28.24 -2.00
N GLU A 125 -12.64 28.22 -2.95
CA GLU A 125 -11.26 28.66 -2.71
C GLU A 125 -11.23 30.09 -2.15
N GLY A 126 -10.49 30.28 -1.05
CA GLY A 126 -10.33 31.53 -0.34
C GLY A 126 -11.35 31.76 0.78
N ASP A 127 -12.39 30.93 0.89
CA ASP A 127 -13.30 30.96 2.03
C ASP A 127 -12.57 30.57 3.33
N ARG A 128 -13.15 30.98 4.45
CA ARG A 128 -12.64 30.70 5.79
C ARG A 128 -13.75 30.19 6.68
N ILE A 129 -13.43 29.21 7.52
CA ILE A 129 -14.31 28.74 8.58
C ILE A 129 -13.65 29.04 9.91
N ILE A 130 -14.31 29.84 10.74
CA ILE A 130 -13.90 30.07 12.13
C ILE A 130 -14.78 29.17 12.99
N PHE A 131 -14.19 28.29 13.77
CA PHE A 131 -14.95 27.32 14.57
C PHE A 131 -14.38 27.14 15.97
N ARG A 132 -15.22 26.68 16.90
CA ARG A 132 -14.85 26.29 18.27
C ARG A 132 -15.77 25.17 18.74
N ALA A 133 -15.27 24.29 19.60
CA ALA A 133 -16.10 23.36 20.36
C ALA A 133 -16.77 24.07 21.53
N GLU A 134 -18.05 23.77 21.77
CA GLU A 134 -18.86 24.20 22.90
C GLU A 134 -19.51 22.97 23.56
N ALA A 135 -19.60 22.99 24.88
CA ALA A 135 -20.28 21.94 25.66
C ALA A 135 -21.16 22.56 26.73
N THR A 136 -22.29 21.92 27.00
CA THR A 136 -23.22 22.31 28.07
C THR A 136 -23.29 21.22 29.12
N ASP A 137 -23.34 21.59 30.39
CA ASP A 137 -23.57 20.67 31.50
C ASP A 137 -25.07 20.35 31.69
N PHE A 138 -25.39 19.56 32.72
CA PHE A 138 -26.76 19.31 33.17
C PHE A 138 -27.32 20.39 34.11
N PHE A 139 -26.68 21.56 34.22
CA PHE A 139 -27.14 22.61 35.13
C PHE A 139 -28.54 23.09 34.74
N GLN A 140 -29.49 22.89 35.64
CA GLN A 140 -30.85 23.38 35.49
C GLN A 140 -31.03 24.59 36.41
N PRO A 141 -31.19 25.82 35.86
CA PRO A 141 -31.45 26.98 36.69
C PRO A 141 -32.78 26.80 37.42
N ILE A 142 -32.74 26.84 38.76
CA ILE A 142 -33.94 26.82 39.59
C ILE A 142 -34.61 28.20 39.44
N ILE A 143 -35.60 28.30 38.55
CA ILE A 143 -36.48 29.48 38.47
C ILE A 143 -37.23 29.57 39.79
N SER A 144 -36.73 30.40 40.70
CA SER A 144 -37.36 30.68 41.98
C SER A 144 -37.80 32.13 42.00
N GLY A 145 -39.07 32.34 41.64
CA GLY A 145 -39.83 33.55 41.94
C GLY A 145 -39.57 34.74 41.01
N GLU A 146 -40.66 35.42 40.67
CA GLU A 146 -40.71 36.71 39.97
C GLU A 146 -39.65 37.68 40.53
N THR A 147 -38.57 37.87 39.79
CA THR A 147 -37.72 39.06 39.90
C THR A 147 -38.03 39.92 38.68
N GLU A 148 -38.30 41.21 38.91
CA GLU A 148 -38.75 42.23 37.94
C GLU A 148 -37.74 42.55 36.82
N SER A 149 -36.75 41.71 36.61
CA SER A 149 -35.78 41.82 35.53
C SER A 149 -35.65 40.44 34.92
N GLY A 150 -36.39 40.21 33.84
CA GLY A 150 -36.46 38.96 33.07
C GLY A 150 -35.12 38.57 32.42
N VAL A 151 -34.11 38.31 33.25
CA VAL A 151 -32.83 37.78 32.84
C VAL A 151 -33.00 36.27 32.68
N LYS A 152 -33.15 35.82 31.43
CA LYS A 152 -32.92 34.42 31.08
C LYS A 152 -31.50 34.08 31.51
N THR A 153 -31.34 33.18 32.46
CA THR A 153 -30.03 32.57 32.75
C THR A 153 -29.67 31.67 31.59
N ASP A 154 -28.62 32.04 30.85
CA ASP A 154 -28.10 31.25 29.75
C ASP A 154 -27.59 29.88 30.26
N PRO A 155 -27.71 28.80 29.46
CA PRO A 155 -27.16 27.50 29.81
C PRO A 155 -25.66 27.62 30.10
N HIS A 156 -25.19 26.95 31.15
CA HIS A 156 -23.77 26.88 31.48
C HIS A 156 -23.03 26.19 30.34
N THR A 157 -22.35 27.02 29.54
CA THR A 157 -21.70 26.59 28.29
C THR A 157 -20.22 26.89 28.36
N GLY A 158 -19.42 25.83 28.36
CA GLY A 158 -17.98 25.88 28.16
C GLY A 158 -17.62 26.05 26.69
N SER A 159 -16.52 26.74 26.38
CA SER A 159 -16.04 26.87 25.00
C SER A 159 -14.53 26.77 24.89
N SER A 160 -14.07 26.18 23.80
CA SER A 160 -12.65 26.09 23.43
C SER A 160 -12.15 27.33 22.69
N ILE A 161 -10.83 27.41 22.52
CA ILE A 161 -10.18 28.43 21.68
C ILE A 161 -10.65 28.26 20.23
N SER A 162 -10.95 29.36 19.54
CA SER A 162 -11.32 29.31 18.13
C SER A 162 -10.16 28.90 17.22
N ARG A 163 -10.50 28.23 16.12
CA ARG A 163 -9.60 27.79 15.06
C ARG A 163 -10.10 28.29 13.71
N VAL A 164 -9.19 28.47 12.77
CA VAL A 164 -9.49 28.91 11.41
C VAL A 164 -9.10 27.82 10.41
N LEU A 165 -10.06 27.41 9.58
CA LEU A 165 -9.80 26.66 8.35
C LEU A 165 -9.78 27.63 7.18
N THR A 166 -8.71 27.64 6.41
CA THR A 166 -8.62 28.40 5.16
C THR A 166 -8.78 27.44 3.99
N ILE A 167 -9.78 27.69 3.16
CA ILE A 167 -10.09 26.83 2.02
C ILE A 167 -9.15 27.18 0.87
N VAL A 168 -8.38 26.21 0.42
CA VAL A 168 -7.41 26.32 -0.68
C VAL A 168 -7.80 25.37 -1.80
N SER A 169 -7.28 25.58 -3.01
CA SER A 169 -7.52 24.64 -4.11
C SER A 169 -6.84 23.30 -3.82
N PRO A 170 -7.37 22.18 -4.35
CA PRO A 170 -6.70 20.87 -4.29
C PRO A 170 -5.27 20.92 -4.82
N ASP A 171 -5.02 21.65 -5.90
CA ASP A 171 -3.68 21.81 -6.49
C ASP A 171 -2.72 22.55 -5.56
N TYR A 172 -3.19 23.63 -4.92
CA TYR A 172 -2.38 24.35 -3.95
C TYR A 172 -2.04 23.45 -2.75
N LYS A 173 -3.02 22.69 -2.24
CA LYS A 173 -2.79 21.78 -1.12
C LYS A 173 -1.83 20.64 -1.50
N SER A 174 -1.99 20.08 -2.69
CA SER A 174 -1.08 19.08 -3.25
C SER A 174 0.37 19.61 -3.29
N ASN A 175 0.58 20.82 -3.81
CA ASN A 175 1.89 21.45 -3.86
C ASN A 175 2.48 21.75 -2.47
N GLU A 176 1.66 22.17 -1.51
CA GLU A 176 2.11 22.36 -0.13
C GLU A 176 2.58 21.05 0.52
N LEU A 177 1.85 19.95 0.31
CA LEU A 177 2.22 18.63 0.79
C LEU A 177 3.50 18.09 0.11
N VAL A 178 3.65 18.31 -1.20
CA VAL A 178 4.90 18.00 -1.94
C VAL A 178 6.09 18.74 -1.35
N ASN A 179 5.94 20.04 -1.05
CA ASN A 179 7.01 20.83 -0.45
C ASN A 179 7.40 20.34 0.95
N ARG A 180 6.42 19.97 1.78
CA ARG A 180 6.69 19.37 3.10
C ARG A 180 7.34 18.00 3.00
N HIS A 181 6.95 17.18 2.03
CA HIS A 181 7.63 15.92 1.73
C HIS A 181 9.11 16.16 1.33
N ALA A 182 9.39 17.15 0.50
CA ALA A 182 10.78 17.50 0.14
C ALA A 182 11.61 17.92 1.36
N GLN A 183 11.03 18.67 2.30
CA GLN A 183 11.68 19.02 3.56
C GLN A 183 11.99 17.78 4.43
N LEU A 184 11.09 16.80 4.47
CA LEU A 184 11.36 15.53 5.17
C LEU A 184 12.56 14.79 4.56
N LEU A 185 12.71 14.82 3.24
CA LEU A 185 13.85 14.20 2.56
C LEU A 185 15.17 14.93 2.84
N GLU A 186 15.15 16.25 2.91
CA GLU A 186 16.32 17.04 3.30
C GLU A 186 16.76 16.73 4.73
N GLU A 187 15.80 16.69 5.67
CA GLU A 187 16.06 16.31 7.05
C GLU A 187 16.58 14.86 7.17
N LEU A 188 15.98 13.91 6.43
CA LEU A 188 16.45 12.53 6.38
C LEU A 188 17.87 12.42 5.83
N THR A 189 18.20 13.20 4.80
CA THR A 189 19.56 13.28 4.23
C THR A 189 20.57 13.75 5.28
N ARG A 190 20.19 14.76 6.07
CA ARG A 190 21.03 15.26 7.17
C ARG A 190 21.21 14.20 8.25
N VAL A 191 20.15 13.51 8.66
CA VAL A 191 20.23 12.43 9.64
C VAL A 191 21.13 11.28 9.16
N LEU A 192 21.01 10.88 7.89
CA LEU A 192 21.88 9.86 7.31
C LEU A 192 23.36 10.28 7.30
N LYS A 193 23.64 11.56 7.01
CA LYS A 193 24.99 12.11 7.06
C LYS A 193 25.55 12.07 8.48
N ASP A 194 24.77 12.47 9.47
CA ASP A 194 25.16 12.44 10.88
C ASP A 194 25.43 10.99 11.33
N GLN A 195 24.58 10.03 10.94
CA GLN A 195 24.78 8.61 11.24
C GLN A 195 26.09 8.03 10.61
N ARG A 196 26.44 8.44 9.39
CA ARG A 196 27.70 8.05 8.74
C ARG A 196 28.92 8.61 9.46
N LEU A 197 28.83 9.83 9.98
CA LEU A 197 29.88 10.45 10.78
C LEU A 197 30.10 9.64 12.07
N LEU A 198 29.03 9.32 12.80
CA LEU A 198 29.11 8.51 14.03
C LEU A 198 29.72 7.13 13.80
N ASN A 199 29.38 6.48 12.68
CA ASN A 199 29.99 5.19 12.30
C ASN A 199 31.50 5.31 12.03
N THR A 200 31.94 6.43 11.46
CA THR A 200 33.37 6.70 11.20
C THR A 200 34.12 6.90 12.52
N GLU A 201 33.55 7.67 13.45
CA GLU A 201 34.15 7.91 14.78
C GLU A 201 34.28 6.61 15.60
N ILE A 202 33.30 5.68 15.52
CA ILE A 202 33.41 4.36 16.15
C ILE A 202 34.53 3.52 15.52
N LYS A 203 34.67 3.54 14.20
CA LYS A 203 35.75 2.82 13.49
C LYS A 203 37.13 3.31 13.88
N ASP A 204 37.29 4.63 14.03
CA ASP A 204 38.55 5.21 14.47
C ASP A 204 38.94 4.72 15.88
N VAL A 205 37.96 4.66 16.80
CA VAL A 205 38.16 4.11 18.15
C VAL A 205 38.46 2.61 18.11
N GLN A 206 37.76 1.83 17.28
CA GLN A 206 38.02 0.39 17.10
C GLN A 206 39.45 0.13 16.61
N HIS A 207 39.90 0.85 15.57
CA HIS A 207 41.23 0.70 15.02
C HIS A 207 42.34 1.06 16.03
N GLN A 208 42.10 2.04 16.90
CA GLN A 208 43.02 2.37 17.98
C GLN A 208 43.07 1.27 19.04
N LEU A 209 41.91 0.72 19.43
CA LEU A 209 41.82 -0.39 20.38
C LEU A 209 42.48 -1.67 19.85
N GLU A 210 42.30 -2.01 18.57
CA GLU A 210 42.94 -3.16 17.93
C GLU A 210 44.47 -3.06 17.91
N ARG A 211 45.01 -1.84 17.69
CA ARG A 211 46.47 -1.63 17.56
C ARG A 211 47.17 -1.48 18.90
N VAL A 212 46.55 -0.82 19.87
CA VAL A 212 47.19 -0.43 21.14
C VAL A 212 46.74 -1.34 22.30
N GLY A 213 45.58 -1.99 22.20
CA GLY A 213 45.02 -2.89 23.21
C GLY A 213 44.53 -2.20 24.49
N GLN A 214 44.71 -0.88 24.61
CA GLN A 214 44.28 -0.06 25.75
C GLN A 214 43.64 1.23 25.25
N ALA A 215 42.50 1.61 25.85
CA ALA A 215 41.87 2.90 25.62
C ALA A 215 42.50 3.98 26.49
N ARG A 216 42.61 5.20 25.96
CA ARG A 216 42.95 6.40 26.73
C ARG A 216 41.66 7.16 27.06
N THR A 217 41.81 8.24 27.82
CA THR A 217 40.70 9.15 28.17
C THR A 217 40.05 9.77 26.93
N GLN A 218 40.82 10.01 25.87
CA GLN A 218 40.34 10.60 24.61
C GLN A 218 39.32 9.71 23.90
N GLU A 219 39.61 8.41 23.72
CA GLU A 219 38.71 7.48 23.05
C GLU A 219 37.42 7.26 23.86
N LEU A 220 37.53 7.28 25.19
CA LEU A 220 36.39 7.18 26.08
C LEU A 220 35.47 8.40 25.97
N ASP A 221 36.03 9.60 25.82
CA ASP A 221 35.26 10.82 25.59
C ASP A 221 34.63 10.84 24.19
N THR A 222 35.32 10.33 23.16
CA THR A 222 34.73 10.11 21.82
C THR A 222 33.51 9.19 21.91
N ILE A 223 33.61 8.03 22.58
CA ILE A 223 32.48 7.10 22.72
C ILE A 223 31.32 7.71 23.52
N LYS A 224 31.59 8.52 24.55
CA LYS A 224 30.54 9.29 25.26
C LYS A 224 29.83 10.26 24.31
N GLN A 225 30.58 10.97 23.47
CA GLN A 225 30.01 11.91 22.50
C GLN A 225 29.18 11.17 21.46
N VAL A 226 29.69 10.07 20.88
CA VAL A 226 28.96 9.25 19.93
C VAL A 226 27.67 8.69 20.56
N GLU A 227 27.72 8.25 21.83
CA GLU A 227 26.51 7.79 22.55
C GLU A 227 25.45 8.90 22.66
N MET A 228 25.86 10.14 22.95
CA MET A 228 24.95 11.30 23.04
C MET A 228 24.39 11.69 21.67
N ASP A 229 25.23 11.72 20.64
CA ASP A 229 24.84 12.09 19.29
C ASP A 229 23.96 10.99 18.65
N GLN A 230 24.19 9.71 18.97
CA GLN A 230 23.31 8.60 18.58
C GLN A 230 21.91 8.74 19.18
N LYS A 231 21.79 9.17 20.44
CA LYS A 231 20.50 9.51 21.08
C LYS A 231 19.83 10.70 20.37
N ARG A 232 20.61 11.70 19.95
CA ARG A 232 20.08 12.85 19.19
C ARG A 232 19.52 12.40 17.84
N VAL A 233 20.24 11.57 17.10
CA VAL A 233 19.78 11.00 15.82
C VAL A 233 18.49 10.19 16.01
N ALA A 234 18.43 9.31 17.01
CA ALA A 234 17.22 8.56 17.32
C ALA A 234 16.04 9.48 17.66
N SER A 235 16.28 10.54 18.44
CA SER A 235 15.25 11.54 18.75
C SER A 235 14.78 12.33 17.52
N GLN A 236 15.66 12.65 16.57
CA GLN A 236 15.28 13.35 15.34
C GLN A 236 14.37 12.49 14.45
N LEU A 237 14.50 11.16 14.50
CA LEU A 237 13.66 10.25 13.73
C LEU A 237 12.32 9.99 14.44
N ALA A 238 12.31 9.80 15.76
CA ALA A 238 11.18 9.23 16.49
C ALA A 238 10.53 10.14 17.55
N SER A 239 10.99 11.38 17.75
CA SER A 239 10.39 12.26 18.77
C SER A 239 8.89 12.46 18.51
N PRO A 240 8.00 12.31 19.51
CA PRO A 240 6.55 12.32 19.30
C PRO A 240 5.98 13.58 18.62
N ARG A 241 6.64 14.74 18.78
CA ARG A 241 6.17 16.02 18.26
C ARG A 241 6.92 16.54 17.04
N THR A 242 8.19 16.17 16.90
CA THR A 242 9.10 16.78 15.90
C THR A 242 9.88 15.74 15.10
N GLY A 243 9.67 14.45 15.37
CA GLY A 243 10.35 13.37 14.67
C GLY A 243 9.89 13.25 13.22
N LEU A 244 10.76 12.70 12.37
CA LEU A 244 10.43 12.40 10.98
C LEU A 244 9.30 11.38 10.84
N GLU A 245 9.23 10.38 11.73
CA GLU A 245 8.18 9.36 11.71
C GLU A 245 6.76 9.93 11.91
N PRO A 246 6.46 10.69 12.99
CA PRO A 246 5.13 11.26 13.17
C PRO A 246 4.78 12.29 12.08
N ARG A 247 5.76 13.06 11.57
CA ARG A 247 5.52 13.98 10.44
C ARG A 247 5.15 13.25 9.15
N ALA A 248 5.77 12.11 8.86
CA ALA A 248 5.41 11.28 7.71
C ALA A 248 3.98 10.73 7.86
N LYS A 249 3.60 10.28 9.07
CA LYS A 249 2.23 9.84 9.39
C LYS A 249 1.21 10.98 9.30
N GLU A 250 1.59 12.18 9.73
CA GLU A 250 0.77 13.38 9.62
C GLU A 250 0.51 13.73 8.15
N LEU A 251 1.55 13.74 7.29
CA LEU A 251 1.36 13.97 5.85
C LEU A 251 0.47 12.93 5.19
N LEU A 252 0.53 11.66 5.60
CA LEU A 252 -0.38 10.61 5.11
C LEU A 252 -1.83 10.90 5.46
N GLN A 253 -2.07 11.21 6.74
CA GLN A 253 -3.39 11.63 7.20
C GLN A 253 -3.83 12.89 6.46
N GLU A 254 -2.89 13.79 6.16
CA GLU A 254 -3.19 15.02 5.45
C GLU A 254 -3.59 14.83 3.97
N LEU A 255 -3.08 13.79 3.32
CA LEU A 255 -3.50 13.42 1.97
C LEU A 255 -4.91 12.83 2.00
N GLU A 256 -5.16 11.89 2.90
CA GLU A 256 -6.43 11.18 3.05
C GLU A 256 -7.56 12.16 3.38
N TRP A 257 -7.35 12.98 4.41
CA TRP A 257 -8.38 13.84 4.95
C TRP A 257 -8.71 15.03 4.01
N ASN A 258 -7.84 15.39 3.07
CA ASN A 258 -8.07 16.45 2.08
C ASN A 258 -8.56 15.87 0.75
N ARG A 259 -8.74 14.55 0.69
CA ARG A 259 -9.10 13.80 -0.53
C ARG A 259 -8.14 14.08 -1.69
N ILE A 260 -6.86 14.25 -1.41
CA ILE A 260 -5.82 14.38 -2.43
C ILE A 260 -5.48 12.98 -2.94
N GLN A 261 -5.74 12.73 -4.22
CA GLN A 261 -5.44 11.45 -4.86
C GLN A 261 -3.98 11.43 -5.32
N ASP A 262 -3.11 10.89 -4.47
CA ASP A 262 -1.71 10.62 -4.82
C ASP A 262 -1.29 9.25 -4.25
N PRO A 263 -1.66 8.14 -4.92
CA PRO A 263 -1.35 6.78 -4.45
C PRO A 263 0.16 6.55 -4.31
N GLY A 264 0.96 7.17 -5.17
CA GLY A 264 2.42 7.09 -5.13
C GLY A 264 2.98 7.70 -3.85
N MET A 265 2.59 8.94 -3.52
CA MET A 265 3.03 9.59 -2.29
C MET A 265 2.52 8.85 -1.05
N GLN A 266 1.28 8.36 -1.07
CA GLN A 266 0.70 7.58 0.03
C GLN A 266 1.50 6.30 0.29
N GLN A 267 1.80 5.53 -0.75
CA GLN A 267 2.61 4.32 -0.60
C GLN A 267 3.99 4.66 -0.02
N ARG A 268 4.68 5.66 -0.57
CA ARG A 268 6.03 6.04 -0.13
C ARG A 268 6.10 6.56 1.30
N LEU A 269 5.18 7.42 1.71
CA LEU A 269 5.11 7.89 3.10
C LEU A 269 4.76 6.74 4.07
N SER A 270 3.97 5.76 3.61
CA SER A 270 3.65 4.57 4.41
C SER A 270 4.87 3.66 4.60
N GLU A 271 5.65 3.46 3.53
CA GLU A 271 6.93 2.74 3.56
C GLU A 271 7.93 3.45 4.49
N LEU A 272 8.07 4.77 4.33
CA LEU A 272 8.93 5.62 5.14
C LEU A 272 8.58 5.53 6.63
N SER A 273 7.31 5.74 6.99
CA SER A 273 6.88 5.71 8.39
C SER A 273 7.01 4.32 9.02
N THR A 274 6.73 3.25 8.27
CA THR A 274 6.87 1.87 8.73
C THR A 274 8.34 1.53 8.99
N GLU A 275 9.23 1.90 8.07
CA GLU A 275 10.65 1.59 8.21
C GLU A 275 11.29 2.42 9.34
N LEU A 276 10.97 3.71 9.46
CA LEU A 276 11.40 4.54 10.58
C LEU A 276 10.94 3.97 11.94
N SER A 277 9.69 3.51 12.01
CA SER A 277 9.15 2.85 13.20
C SER A 277 9.92 1.57 13.56
N ARG A 278 10.29 0.74 12.57
CA ARG A 278 11.12 -0.46 12.78
C ARG A 278 12.51 -0.12 13.29
N LEU A 279 13.19 0.86 12.68
CA LEU A 279 14.50 1.32 13.13
C LEU A 279 14.46 1.77 14.60
N ASN A 280 13.40 2.48 14.99
CA ASN A 280 13.17 2.96 16.35
C ASN A 280 12.88 1.84 17.37
N GLN A 281 12.11 0.83 17.00
CA GLN A 281 11.73 -0.25 17.92
C GLN A 281 12.82 -1.32 18.06
N GLU A 282 13.57 -1.63 17.01
CA GLU A 282 14.48 -2.77 16.99
C GLU A 282 15.96 -2.35 17.06
N LEU A 283 16.43 -1.48 16.16
CA LEU A 283 17.86 -1.25 15.94
C LEU A 283 18.46 -0.18 16.87
N PHE A 284 17.79 0.97 17.04
CA PHE A 284 18.33 2.03 17.90
C PHE A 284 18.49 1.61 19.38
N PRO A 285 17.54 0.89 20.02
CA PRO A 285 17.73 0.40 21.38
C PRO A 285 18.92 -0.55 21.52
N GLN A 286 19.12 -1.44 20.54
CA GLN A 286 20.25 -2.38 20.52
C GLN A 286 21.59 -1.63 20.39
N ILE A 287 21.70 -0.68 19.46
CA ILE A 287 22.91 0.15 19.30
C ILE A 287 23.21 0.90 20.61
N GLN A 288 22.18 1.48 21.23
CA GLN A 288 22.33 2.23 22.48
C GLN A 288 22.83 1.35 23.63
N GLU A 289 22.31 0.13 23.75
CA GLU A 289 22.75 -0.84 24.74
C GLU A 289 24.21 -1.23 24.52
N GLN A 290 24.58 -1.59 23.29
CA GLN A 290 25.96 -1.99 22.95
C GLN A 290 26.96 -0.85 23.19
N MET A 291 26.61 0.39 22.83
CA MET A 291 27.42 1.59 23.12
C MET A 291 27.59 1.84 24.61
N THR A 292 26.53 1.66 25.39
CA THR A 292 26.58 1.81 26.86
C THR A 292 27.47 0.73 27.49
N GLN A 293 27.38 -0.51 27.00
CA GLN A 293 28.23 -1.62 27.45
C GLN A 293 29.70 -1.37 27.10
N ALA A 294 29.98 -0.95 25.86
CA ALA A 294 31.33 -0.58 25.42
C ALA A 294 31.93 0.53 26.30
N ARG A 295 31.18 1.61 26.52
CA ARG A 295 31.60 2.73 27.38
C ARG A 295 31.93 2.30 28.81
N LYS A 296 31.07 1.50 29.44
CA LYS A 296 31.29 1.02 30.82
C LYS A 296 32.55 0.17 30.92
N LYS A 297 32.80 -0.70 29.94
CA LYS A 297 33.99 -1.56 29.87
C LYS A 297 35.26 -0.75 29.62
N LEU A 298 35.20 0.24 28.72
CA LEU A 298 36.30 1.19 28.47
C LEU A 298 36.62 2.03 29.71
N GLN A 299 35.60 2.47 30.46
CA GLN A 299 35.81 3.19 31.72
C GLN A 299 36.54 2.32 32.74
N SER A 300 36.13 1.06 32.89
CA SER A 300 36.80 0.14 33.81
C SER A 300 38.26 -0.15 33.45
N SER A 301 38.63 -0.15 32.16
CA SER A 301 40.02 -0.38 31.75
C SER A 301 40.90 0.85 31.94
N VAL A 302 40.35 2.05 31.74
CA VAL A 302 41.03 3.33 32.03
C VAL A 302 41.24 3.50 33.54
N ASP A 303 40.23 3.19 34.36
CA ASP A 303 40.31 3.32 35.82
C ASP A 303 41.23 2.26 36.48
N GLN A 304 41.51 1.14 35.79
CA GLN A 304 42.43 0.09 36.25
C GLN A 304 43.87 0.26 35.72
N ALA A 305 44.13 1.25 34.87
CA ALA A 305 45.49 1.57 34.44
C ALA A 305 46.28 2.13 35.64
N PRO A 306 47.42 1.51 36.03
CA PRO A 306 48.18 2.01 37.17
C PRO A 306 48.71 3.40 36.84
N GLU A 307 48.30 4.40 37.63
CA GLU A 307 48.96 5.70 37.68
C GLU A 307 50.46 5.47 37.88
N SER A 308 51.25 5.76 36.86
CA SER A 308 52.69 5.94 36.99
C SER A 308 52.93 7.14 37.89
N LYS A 309 52.99 6.89 39.21
CA LYS A 309 53.61 7.78 40.18
C LYS A 309 55.10 7.82 39.90
N ASP A 310 55.53 8.93 39.31
CA ASP A 310 56.90 9.38 39.45
C ASP A 310 57.15 9.88 40.89
N ASP A 311 58.39 9.75 41.34
CA ASP A 311 59.00 10.20 42.61
C ASP A 311 58.86 9.32 43.89
N GLN A 312 59.78 8.34 44.05
CA GLN A 312 60.93 8.45 45.00
C GLN A 312 61.67 7.10 45.24
N LYS A 313 62.96 7.09 44.86
CA LYS A 313 64.17 6.41 45.39
C LYS A 313 64.24 4.89 45.70
N PRO A 314 65.40 4.25 45.43
CA PRO A 314 65.60 2.81 45.60
C PRO A 314 66.23 2.45 46.96
N ALA A 315 65.76 1.37 47.59
CA ALA A 315 66.56 0.64 48.59
C ALA A 315 66.13 -0.84 48.67
N ALA A 316 67.14 -1.70 48.71
CA ALA A 316 67.08 -3.15 48.54
C ALA A 316 66.56 -3.92 49.76
N GLY A 317 65.95 -5.09 49.51
CA GLY A 317 65.69 -6.11 50.55
C GLY A 317 65.05 -7.39 49.98
N LYS A 318 65.73 -8.53 50.14
CA LYS A 318 65.32 -9.92 49.83
C LYS A 318 63.92 -10.24 50.42
N GLN A 319 63.09 -11.15 49.91
CA GLN A 319 63.33 -12.60 49.84
C GLN A 319 62.15 -13.33 49.15
N LYS A 320 62.45 -14.47 48.51
CA LYS A 320 61.52 -15.42 47.88
C LYS A 320 60.49 -16.01 48.85
N SER A 321 59.27 -16.22 48.36
CA SER A 321 58.57 -17.50 48.50
C SER A 321 57.47 -17.61 47.44
N THR A 322 57.68 -18.57 46.53
CA THR A 322 56.69 -19.22 45.70
C THR A 322 55.60 -19.87 46.56
N ASP A 323 54.34 -19.60 46.23
CA ASP A 323 53.30 -20.64 46.25
C ASP A 323 52.26 -20.34 45.16
N GLN A 324 52.18 -21.28 44.21
CA GLN A 324 51.16 -21.31 43.17
C GLN A 324 49.87 -21.86 43.78
N ALA A 325 48.83 -21.03 43.85
CA ALA A 325 47.46 -21.50 43.74
C ALA A 325 46.93 -20.97 42.39
N PRO A 326 46.32 -21.82 41.53
CA PRO A 326 45.73 -21.34 40.29
C PRO A 326 44.47 -20.54 40.66
N ALA A 327 44.62 -19.23 40.76
CA ALA A 327 43.48 -18.32 40.74
C ALA A 327 42.77 -18.56 39.40
N LYS A 328 41.51 -19.02 39.50
CA LYS A 328 40.54 -19.05 38.41
C LYS A 328 40.70 -17.76 37.59
N LYS A 329 41.05 -17.91 36.31
CA LYS A 329 40.89 -16.84 35.32
C LYS A 329 39.44 -16.35 35.44
N PRO A 330 39.17 -15.07 35.75
CA PRO A 330 37.84 -14.54 35.52
C PRO A 330 37.60 -14.57 34.01
N ASP A 331 36.41 -14.98 33.61
CA ASP A 331 35.93 -14.98 32.23
C ASP A 331 36.41 -13.74 31.47
N ARG A 332 37.23 -13.97 30.45
CA ARG A 332 37.61 -12.99 29.43
C ARG A 332 36.57 -12.97 28.31
N ASP A 333 35.30 -13.15 28.65
CA ASP A 333 34.25 -13.23 27.65
C ASP A 333 33.62 -11.85 27.46
N THR A 334 33.93 -11.30 26.28
CA THR A 334 33.50 -10.04 25.64
C THR A 334 34.36 -8.80 25.89
N GLU A 335 35.46 -8.69 25.13
CA GLU A 335 36.29 -7.49 25.00
C GLU A 335 35.45 -6.25 24.62
N PRO A 336 35.81 -5.02 25.07
CA PRO A 336 35.12 -3.78 24.68
C PRO A 336 35.03 -3.60 23.15
N LEU A 337 35.96 -4.21 22.42
CA LEU A 337 35.96 -4.25 20.97
C LEU A 337 34.73 -4.97 20.40
N GLU A 338 34.28 -6.09 20.97
CA GLU A 338 33.12 -6.83 20.47
C GLU A 338 31.81 -6.02 20.58
N ALA A 339 31.63 -5.30 21.68
CA ALA A 339 30.47 -4.43 21.88
C ALA A 339 30.47 -3.26 20.87
N LEU A 340 31.64 -2.67 20.61
CA LEU A 340 31.78 -1.64 19.56
C LEU A 340 31.51 -2.23 18.17
N THR A 341 31.97 -3.46 17.88
CA THR A 341 31.72 -4.13 16.60
C THR A 341 30.24 -4.39 16.37
N ARG A 342 29.50 -4.81 17.39
CA ARG A 342 28.05 -4.97 17.30
C ARG A 342 27.34 -3.62 17.11
N ALA A 343 27.78 -2.57 17.80
CA ALA A 343 27.25 -1.23 17.61
C ALA A 343 27.50 -0.71 16.18
N GLU A 344 28.72 -0.89 15.65
CA GLU A 344 29.11 -0.53 14.28
C GLU A 344 28.25 -1.26 13.24
N GLN A 345 28.04 -2.57 13.41
CA GLN A 345 27.17 -3.36 12.54
C GLN A 345 25.72 -2.86 12.56
N GLY A 346 25.18 -2.57 13.75
CA GLY A 346 23.85 -1.99 13.88
C GLY A 346 23.74 -0.62 13.20
N GLN A 347 24.73 0.26 13.39
CA GLN A 347 24.76 1.55 12.71
C GLN A 347 24.88 1.42 11.20
N ARG A 348 25.64 0.44 10.69
CA ARG A 348 25.75 0.17 9.26
C ARG A 348 24.42 -0.31 8.67
N GLN A 349 23.70 -1.18 9.37
CA GLN A 349 22.35 -1.58 8.97
C GLN A 349 21.39 -0.37 8.91
N VAL A 350 21.47 0.56 9.86
CA VAL A 350 20.71 1.82 9.83
C VAL A 350 21.11 2.66 8.62
N ILE A 351 22.41 2.84 8.34
CA ILE A 351 22.92 3.60 7.19
C ILE A 351 22.44 2.98 5.87
N ASP A 352 22.49 1.65 5.75
CA ASP A 352 22.10 0.95 4.53
C ASP A 352 20.58 1.06 4.29
N ARG A 353 19.76 0.88 5.33
CA ARG A 353 18.29 1.02 5.24
C ARG A 353 17.86 2.45 4.94
N LEU A 354 18.35 3.43 5.71
CA LEU A 354 18.07 4.85 5.47
C LEU A 354 18.61 5.31 4.11
N GLY A 355 19.78 4.83 3.69
CA GLY A 355 20.37 5.14 2.38
C GLY A 355 19.54 4.60 1.22
N THR A 356 19.10 3.34 1.31
CA THR A 356 18.25 2.70 0.29
C THR A 356 16.91 3.44 0.16
N MET A 357 16.30 3.79 1.29
CA MET A 357 15.04 4.52 1.33
C MET A 357 15.18 5.96 0.81
N LEU A 358 16.23 6.68 1.22
CA LEU A 358 16.49 8.02 0.71
C LEU A 358 16.74 7.99 -0.81
N GLN A 359 17.43 6.96 -1.30
CA GLN A 359 17.68 6.80 -2.72
C GLN A 359 16.37 6.56 -3.49
N SER A 360 15.52 5.64 -3.04
CA SER A 360 14.24 5.38 -3.72
C SER A 360 13.30 6.59 -3.68
N LEU A 361 13.23 7.28 -2.54
CA LEU A 361 12.41 8.50 -2.40
C LEU A 361 12.94 9.66 -3.23
N SER A 362 14.26 9.86 -3.28
CA SER A 362 14.88 10.89 -4.12
C SER A 362 14.68 10.61 -5.61
N GLN A 363 14.82 9.34 -6.03
CA GLN A 363 14.55 8.94 -7.42
C GLN A 363 13.09 9.19 -7.80
N TRP A 364 12.16 8.80 -6.92
CA TRP A 364 10.73 9.03 -7.14
C TRP A 364 10.38 10.52 -7.22
N GLN A 365 10.93 11.34 -6.31
CA GLN A 365 10.75 12.79 -6.35
C GLN A 365 11.24 13.37 -7.68
N LYS A 366 12.42 12.97 -8.14
CA LYS A 366 12.96 13.39 -9.46
C LYS A 366 12.02 13.00 -10.61
N THR A 367 11.45 11.79 -10.61
CA THR A 367 10.48 11.36 -11.63
C THR A 367 9.19 12.18 -11.56
N ARG A 368 8.70 12.50 -10.36
CA ARG A 368 7.51 13.33 -10.19
C ARG A 368 7.73 14.79 -10.60
N ASP A 369 8.90 15.34 -10.30
CA ASP A 369 9.30 16.68 -10.76
C ASP A 369 9.31 16.73 -12.30
N LEU A 370 9.77 15.66 -12.97
CA LEU A 370 9.73 15.53 -14.42
C LEU A 370 8.29 15.49 -14.97
N VAL A 371 7.39 14.73 -14.34
CA VAL A 371 5.97 14.68 -14.73
C VAL A 371 5.31 16.04 -14.51
N SER A 372 5.58 16.71 -13.39
CA SER A 372 5.05 18.04 -13.09
C SER A 372 5.51 19.09 -14.09
N GLU A 373 6.80 19.10 -14.45
CA GLU A 373 7.32 19.99 -15.50
C GLU A 373 6.65 19.69 -16.85
N LEU A 374 6.45 18.41 -17.17
CA LEU A 374 5.78 18.02 -18.40
C LEU A 374 4.30 18.44 -18.42
N ASP A 375 3.60 18.36 -17.29
CA ASP A 375 2.24 18.86 -17.13
C ASP A 375 2.14 20.37 -17.33
N GLU A 376 3.10 21.13 -16.80
CA GLU A 376 3.19 22.56 -17.06
C GLU A 376 3.38 22.83 -18.56
N GLN A 377 4.27 22.08 -19.23
CA GLN A 377 4.50 22.22 -20.67
C GLN A 377 3.25 21.86 -21.49
N ILE A 378 2.49 20.83 -21.10
CA ILE A 378 1.23 20.44 -21.75
C ILE A 378 0.17 21.55 -21.58
N ALA A 379 0.04 22.11 -20.37
CA ALA A 379 -0.90 23.20 -20.10
C ALA A 379 -0.56 24.45 -20.92
N GLN A 380 0.72 24.84 -20.97
CA GLN A 380 1.19 25.95 -21.80
C GLN A 380 0.94 25.69 -23.30
N GLN A 381 1.18 24.47 -23.79
CA GLN A 381 0.88 24.12 -25.18
C GLN A 381 -0.62 24.27 -25.49
N SER A 382 -1.48 23.86 -24.55
CA SER A 382 -2.93 23.98 -24.71
C SER A 382 -3.38 25.44 -24.74
N GLU A 383 -2.83 26.32 -23.89
CA GLU A 383 -3.13 27.76 -23.92
C GLU A 383 -2.71 28.40 -25.26
N ILE A 384 -1.50 28.07 -25.75
CA ILE A 384 -0.99 28.58 -27.03
C ILE A 384 -1.89 28.11 -28.17
N GLN A 385 -2.33 26.84 -28.16
CA GLN A 385 -3.22 26.30 -29.17
C GLN A 385 -4.61 26.97 -29.13
N GLU A 386 -5.20 27.15 -27.95
CA GLU A 386 -6.50 27.83 -27.81
C GLU A 386 -6.43 29.25 -28.39
N GLN A 387 -5.42 30.04 -28.01
CA GLN A 387 -5.22 31.39 -28.54
C GLN A 387 -4.95 31.39 -30.06
N THR A 388 -4.23 30.38 -30.56
CA THR A 388 -3.99 30.22 -32.00
C THR A 388 -5.29 29.91 -32.74
N THR A 389 -6.19 29.08 -32.18
CA THR A 389 -7.49 28.79 -32.79
C THR A 389 -8.43 29.99 -32.78
N GLU A 390 -8.43 30.80 -31.73
CA GLU A 390 -9.20 32.04 -31.68
C GLU A 390 -8.73 33.02 -32.75
N LEU A 391 -7.42 33.19 -32.88
CA LEU A 391 -6.82 34.07 -33.87
C LEU A 391 -7.03 33.56 -35.30
N ALA A 392 -6.97 32.24 -35.51
CA ALA A 392 -7.25 31.61 -36.81
C ALA A 392 -8.65 31.94 -37.34
N LYS A 393 -9.67 32.07 -36.49
CA LYS A 393 -11.03 32.49 -36.90
C LYS A 393 -11.04 33.84 -37.63
N ARG A 394 -10.05 34.69 -37.39
CA ARG A 394 -9.93 36.06 -37.94
C ARG A 394 -8.87 36.18 -39.03
N THR A 395 -7.81 35.36 -38.98
CA THR A 395 -6.64 35.52 -39.86
C THR A 395 -6.52 34.48 -40.99
N ILE A 396 -7.23 33.35 -40.93
CA ILE A 396 -7.03 32.21 -41.85
C ILE A 396 -7.31 32.53 -43.34
N THR A 397 -8.15 33.52 -43.63
CA THR A 397 -8.51 33.92 -45.01
C THR A 397 -7.64 35.05 -45.57
N ARG A 398 -6.68 35.56 -44.80
CA ARG A 398 -5.86 36.75 -45.15
C ARG A 398 -4.37 36.37 -45.15
N SER A 399 -3.58 37.03 -46.00
CA SER A 399 -2.11 36.90 -45.95
C SER A 399 -1.54 37.78 -44.83
N PHE A 400 -0.37 37.42 -44.30
CA PHE A 400 0.28 38.13 -43.20
C PHE A 400 0.40 39.65 -43.45
N SER A 401 0.81 40.06 -44.66
CA SER A 401 0.94 41.48 -45.03
C SER A 401 -0.38 42.26 -45.09
N ASN A 402 -1.52 41.57 -45.16
CA ASN A 402 -2.86 42.13 -45.26
C ASN A 402 -3.63 42.05 -43.92
N LEU A 403 -2.97 41.63 -42.85
CA LEU A 403 -3.51 41.65 -41.48
C LEU A 403 -3.41 43.06 -40.87
N ASN A 404 -4.22 43.33 -39.86
CA ASN A 404 -4.08 44.57 -39.10
C ASN A 404 -2.83 44.46 -38.17
N LEU A 405 -2.32 45.60 -37.71
CA LEU A 405 -1.12 45.66 -36.84
C LEU A 405 -1.28 44.88 -35.52
N GLN A 406 -2.52 44.76 -35.01
CA GLN A 406 -2.81 44.04 -33.77
C GLN A 406 -2.72 42.52 -33.98
N ASP A 407 -3.35 41.99 -35.03
CA ASP A 407 -3.33 40.57 -35.40
C ASP A 407 -1.90 40.11 -35.75
N GLN A 408 -1.09 40.98 -36.37
CA GLN A 408 0.34 40.72 -36.62
C GLN A 408 1.13 40.62 -35.31
N ALA A 409 0.92 41.54 -34.38
CA ALA A 409 1.58 41.52 -33.08
C ALA A 409 1.16 40.31 -32.24
N ASP A 410 -0.12 39.90 -32.30
CA ASP A 410 -0.63 38.73 -31.60
C ASP A 410 -0.04 37.42 -32.19
N LEU A 411 0.13 37.33 -33.51
CA LEU A 411 0.85 36.21 -34.16
C LEU A 411 2.33 36.15 -33.76
N GLU A 412 3.05 37.27 -33.76
CA GLU A 412 4.44 37.33 -33.32
C GLU A 412 4.59 36.95 -31.84
N LYS A 413 3.64 37.36 -31.00
CA LYS A 413 3.59 36.99 -29.59
C LYS A 413 3.38 35.48 -29.41
N LEU A 414 2.46 34.87 -30.16
CA LEU A 414 2.23 33.42 -30.14
C LEU A 414 3.45 32.64 -30.65
N ALA A 415 4.04 33.09 -31.75
CA ALA A 415 5.28 32.50 -32.26
C ALA A 415 6.42 32.58 -31.23
N SER A 416 6.57 33.73 -30.55
CA SER A 416 7.57 33.91 -29.49
C SER A 416 7.28 33.07 -28.23
N ARG A 417 6.01 32.77 -27.94
CA ARG A 417 5.62 31.82 -26.88
C ARG A 417 6.01 30.38 -27.27
N GLN A 418 5.69 29.97 -28.49
CA GLN A 418 6.04 28.65 -29.02
C GLN A 418 7.57 28.44 -29.11
N GLU A 419 8.33 29.49 -29.46
CA GLU A 419 9.80 29.45 -29.49
C GLU A 419 10.40 29.29 -28.09
N ARG A 420 9.88 30.01 -27.08
CA ARG A 420 10.29 29.84 -25.68
C ARG A 420 9.97 28.45 -25.14
N GLN A 421 8.80 27.90 -25.50
CA GLN A 421 8.43 26.54 -25.12
C GLN A 421 9.40 25.50 -25.70
N SER A 422 9.85 25.69 -26.94
CA SER A 422 10.89 24.85 -27.55
C SER A 422 12.18 24.84 -26.73
N ASP A 423 12.64 26.01 -26.28
CA ASP A 423 13.87 26.13 -25.49
C ASP A 423 13.72 25.53 -24.07
N GLN A 424 12.54 25.68 -23.45
CA GLN A 424 12.22 25.01 -22.17
C GLN A 424 12.18 23.49 -22.32
N PHE A 425 11.52 22.98 -23.36
CA PHE A 425 11.44 21.54 -23.61
C PHE A 425 12.81 20.94 -23.96
N LYS A 426 13.69 21.72 -24.60
CA LYS A 426 15.09 21.34 -24.79
C LYS A 426 15.83 21.22 -23.45
N SER A 427 15.62 22.18 -22.54
CA SER A 427 16.20 22.15 -21.20
C SER A 427 15.69 20.95 -20.38
N PHE A 428 14.40 20.63 -20.50
CA PHE A 428 13.80 19.42 -19.92
C PHE A 428 14.47 18.13 -20.43
N ARG A 429 14.71 18.04 -21.75
CA ARG A 429 15.45 16.92 -22.34
C ARG A 429 16.88 16.83 -21.80
N ASP A 430 17.59 17.95 -21.72
CA ASP A 430 18.96 17.98 -21.21
C ASP A 430 19.01 17.55 -19.72
N LEU A 431 18.00 17.92 -18.94
CA LEU A 431 17.82 17.48 -17.55
C LEU A 431 17.58 15.96 -17.48
N LEU A 432 16.75 15.40 -18.36
CA LEU A 432 16.55 13.94 -18.48
C LEU A 432 17.85 13.21 -18.84
N ASP A 433 18.61 13.72 -19.82
CA ASP A 433 19.92 13.15 -20.21
C ASP A 433 20.90 13.18 -19.01
N ASN A 434 20.90 14.25 -18.20
CA ASN A 434 21.72 14.34 -16.97
C ASN A 434 21.29 13.35 -15.89
N ILE A 435 19.98 13.22 -15.63
CA ILE A 435 19.45 12.24 -14.65
C ILE A 435 19.81 10.80 -15.07
N GLN A 436 19.78 10.50 -16.37
CA GLN A 436 20.21 9.19 -16.88
C GLN A 436 21.72 8.98 -16.73
N ALA A 437 22.53 10.02 -16.92
CA ALA A 437 23.97 9.94 -16.74
C ALA A 437 24.37 9.67 -15.29
N GLU A 438 23.65 10.27 -14.32
CA GLU A 438 23.83 10.02 -12.88
C GLU A 438 23.34 8.61 -12.46
N SER A 439 22.33 8.05 -13.14
CA SER A 439 21.73 6.75 -12.80
C SER A 439 22.48 5.52 -13.33
N LYS A 440 23.67 5.68 -13.93
CA LYS A 440 24.49 4.56 -14.42
C LYS A 440 25.00 3.61 -13.32
N ALA A 441 24.79 3.95 -12.04
CA ALA A 441 25.32 3.21 -10.90
C ALA A 441 24.32 2.25 -10.20
N ASN A 442 22.99 2.30 -10.45
CA ASN A 442 22.01 1.44 -9.75
C ASN A 442 20.69 1.22 -10.52
N SER A 443 19.99 0.13 -10.15
CA SER A 443 18.69 -0.43 -10.62
C SER A 443 18.48 -0.53 -12.14
N GLN A 444 18.45 -1.76 -12.66
CA GLN A 444 18.25 -2.05 -14.10
C GLN A 444 16.88 -1.60 -14.62
N THR A 445 15.83 -1.63 -13.79
CA THR A 445 14.45 -1.29 -14.20
C THR A 445 14.32 0.19 -14.58
N ASP A 446 14.78 1.11 -13.70
CA ASP A 446 14.73 2.58 -13.92
C ASP A 446 15.55 3.06 -15.13
N GLN A 447 16.55 2.28 -15.53
CA GLN A 447 17.35 2.59 -16.72
C GLN A 447 16.55 2.40 -18.01
N PHE A 448 15.69 1.39 -18.07
CA PHE A 448 14.84 1.14 -19.25
C PHE A 448 13.76 2.22 -19.42
N GLU A 449 13.21 2.75 -18.33
CA GLU A 449 12.15 3.77 -18.33
C GLU A 449 12.64 5.08 -18.95
N LYS A 450 13.76 5.57 -18.42
CA LYS A 450 14.42 6.80 -18.89
C LYS A 450 14.94 6.61 -20.31
N GLN A 451 15.37 5.41 -20.68
CA GLN A 451 15.83 5.11 -22.02
C GLN A 451 14.68 5.06 -23.03
N ALA A 452 13.50 4.52 -22.66
CA ALA A 452 12.32 4.55 -23.50
C ALA A 452 11.79 5.99 -23.71
N ALA A 453 11.75 6.80 -22.65
CA ALA A 453 11.39 8.21 -22.73
C ALA A 453 12.39 9.00 -23.60
N LEU A 454 13.69 8.76 -23.43
CA LEU A 454 14.73 9.39 -24.25
C LEU A 454 14.71 8.92 -25.71
N ASP A 455 14.43 7.65 -25.97
CA ASP A 455 14.26 7.12 -27.32
C ASP A 455 13.03 7.74 -28.00
N PHE A 456 11.94 7.93 -27.27
CA PHE A 456 10.75 8.63 -27.75
C PHE A 456 11.09 10.09 -28.09
N LEU A 457 11.76 10.80 -27.18
CA LEU A 457 12.20 12.19 -27.37
C LEU A 457 13.15 12.34 -28.57
N ARG A 458 14.08 11.41 -28.75
CA ARG A 458 15.03 11.39 -29.88
C ARG A 458 14.34 11.13 -31.22
N LYS A 459 13.31 10.27 -31.24
CA LYS A 459 12.56 9.93 -32.47
C LYS A 459 11.57 11.02 -32.90
N GLN A 460 10.95 11.72 -31.95
CA GLN A 460 9.87 12.68 -32.25
C GLN A 460 10.36 14.12 -32.55
N SER A 461 11.61 14.47 -32.18
CA SER A 461 12.21 15.81 -32.41
C SER A 461 11.25 16.96 -32.05
N LEU A 462 10.67 16.91 -30.84
CA LEU A 462 9.65 17.84 -30.39
C LEU A 462 10.11 19.31 -30.37
N PRO A 463 11.32 19.65 -29.88
CA PRO A 463 11.82 21.04 -29.92
C PRO A 463 11.89 21.59 -31.35
N GLU A 464 12.33 20.78 -32.31
CA GLU A 464 12.41 21.17 -33.72
C GLU A 464 11.04 21.42 -34.33
N LYS A 465 10.05 20.55 -34.02
CA LYS A 465 8.65 20.76 -34.44
C LYS A 465 8.08 22.05 -33.88
N MET A 466 8.31 22.36 -32.60
CA MET A 466 7.85 23.62 -32.00
C MET A 466 8.44 24.86 -32.67
N ARG A 467 9.73 24.83 -33.05
CA ARG A 467 10.36 25.93 -33.81
C ARG A 467 9.75 26.08 -35.20
N GLN A 468 9.50 24.99 -35.90
CA GLN A 468 8.81 25.01 -37.20
C GLN A 468 7.40 25.58 -37.06
N THR A 469 6.66 25.19 -36.04
CA THR A 469 5.34 25.74 -35.72
C THR A 469 5.41 27.24 -35.44
N ALA A 470 6.42 27.71 -34.68
CA ALA A 470 6.64 29.14 -34.46
C ALA A 470 6.89 29.90 -35.77
N ASP A 471 7.66 29.35 -36.70
CA ASP A 471 7.89 29.95 -38.02
C ASP A 471 6.62 29.95 -38.88
N ARG A 472 5.80 28.90 -38.81
CA ARG A 472 4.48 28.85 -39.48
C ARG A 472 3.53 29.90 -38.92
N LEU A 473 3.54 30.14 -37.61
CA LEU A 473 2.77 31.23 -36.98
C LEU A 473 3.25 32.60 -37.48
N LYS A 474 4.56 32.84 -37.57
CA LYS A 474 5.14 34.08 -38.16
C LYS A 474 4.69 34.29 -39.62
N GLN A 475 4.44 33.22 -40.36
CA GLN A 475 3.99 33.26 -41.76
C GLN A 475 2.45 33.28 -41.92
N ASN A 476 1.69 33.40 -40.83
CA ASN A 476 0.22 33.26 -40.79
C ASN A 476 -0.32 31.94 -41.37
N GLN A 477 0.45 30.86 -41.27
CA GLN A 477 0.01 29.51 -41.63
C GLN A 477 -0.70 28.83 -40.44
N VAL A 478 -1.66 29.53 -39.85
CA VAL A 478 -2.32 29.15 -38.58
C VAL A 478 -3.01 27.78 -38.63
N GLY A 479 -3.58 27.39 -39.78
CA GLY A 479 -4.22 26.08 -39.94
C GLY A 479 -3.24 24.90 -39.84
N GLN A 480 -2.03 25.06 -40.36
CA GLN A 480 -0.97 24.05 -40.26
C GLN A 480 -0.33 24.09 -38.86
N ALA A 481 -0.17 25.28 -38.29
CA ALA A 481 0.33 25.44 -36.93
C ALA A 481 -0.57 24.72 -35.90
N ILE A 482 -1.90 24.84 -36.01
CA ILE A 482 -2.83 24.13 -35.11
C ILE A 482 -2.67 22.60 -35.20
N GLN A 483 -2.50 22.06 -36.41
CA GLN A 483 -2.28 20.62 -36.59
C GLN A 483 -0.96 20.15 -35.97
N GLU A 484 0.11 20.93 -36.13
CA GLU A 484 1.40 20.63 -35.50
C GLU A 484 1.33 20.78 -33.97
N GLN A 485 0.66 21.80 -33.44
CA GLN A 485 0.43 21.99 -32.01
C GLN A 485 -0.32 20.81 -31.40
N GLN A 486 -1.33 20.28 -32.10
CA GLN A 486 -2.06 19.10 -31.66
C GLN A 486 -1.17 17.84 -31.62
N GLN A 487 -0.32 17.64 -32.64
CA GLN A 487 0.64 16.53 -32.64
C GLN A 487 1.71 16.67 -31.55
N ILE A 488 2.14 17.91 -31.27
CA ILE A 488 3.07 18.22 -30.18
C ILE A 488 2.42 17.86 -28.85
N GLN A 489 1.17 18.28 -28.61
CA GLN A 489 0.42 17.97 -27.39
C GLN A 489 0.22 16.46 -27.21
N GLU A 490 -0.21 15.74 -28.25
CA GLU A 490 -0.34 14.27 -28.21
C GLU A 490 0.98 13.56 -27.89
N SER A 491 2.09 14.11 -28.38
CA SER A 491 3.41 13.54 -28.12
C SER A 491 3.87 13.82 -26.68
N MET A 492 3.57 15.00 -26.12
CA MET A 492 3.80 15.27 -24.70
C MET A 492 2.93 14.39 -23.81
N GLN A 493 1.66 14.16 -24.18
CA GLN A 493 0.77 13.28 -23.43
C GLN A 493 1.29 11.84 -23.43
N LYS A 494 1.75 11.32 -24.58
CA LYS A 494 2.39 9.99 -24.63
C LYS A 494 3.65 9.92 -23.79
N LEU A 495 4.43 10.99 -23.74
CA LEU A 495 5.61 11.06 -22.88
C LEU A 495 5.22 11.05 -21.40
N LYS A 496 4.14 11.74 -21.03
CA LYS A 496 3.55 11.73 -19.69
C LYS A 496 3.08 10.33 -19.34
N ASP A 497 2.34 9.68 -20.22
CA ASP A 497 1.86 8.31 -20.06
C ASP A 497 3.02 7.32 -19.87
N ILE A 498 4.17 7.52 -20.53
CA ILE A 498 5.37 6.68 -20.31
C ILE A 498 5.90 6.82 -18.87
N PHE A 499 5.78 7.99 -18.26
CA PHE A 499 6.19 8.23 -16.87
C PHE A 499 5.09 7.87 -15.85
N GLU A 500 3.80 7.97 -16.21
CA GLU A 500 2.66 7.70 -15.32
C GLU A 500 2.17 6.25 -15.34
N ASN A 501 2.12 5.57 -16.50
CA ASN A 501 1.56 4.21 -16.64
C ASN A 501 2.50 3.10 -16.10
N GLN A 502 3.48 3.44 -15.29
CA GLN A 502 4.44 2.48 -14.75
C GLN A 502 4.00 1.80 -13.44
N ALA A 503 2.82 2.11 -12.91
CA ALA A 503 2.22 1.30 -11.85
C ALA A 503 1.40 0.10 -12.38
N GLU A 504 1.21 -0.04 -13.71
CA GLU A 504 0.20 -0.93 -14.29
C GLU A 504 0.62 -1.72 -15.55
N GLU A 505 1.83 -2.30 -15.64
CA GLU A 505 1.93 -3.55 -16.43
C GLU A 505 1.35 -4.68 -15.58
N SER A 506 0.02 -4.86 -15.67
CA SER A 506 -0.66 -5.93 -14.96
C SER A 506 -0.01 -7.28 -15.33
N PRO A 507 0.20 -8.19 -14.37
CA PRO A 507 0.84 -9.49 -14.61
C PRO A 507 0.16 -10.28 -15.75
N ASP A 508 -1.12 -10.05 -16.02
CA ASP A 508 -1.85 -10.54 -17.20
C ASP A 508 -1.25 -10.14 -18.55
N GLN A 509 -0.83 -8.89 -18.70
CA GLN A 509 -0.25 -8.40 -19.95
C GLN A 509 1.14 -9.02 -20.18
N LEU A 510 1.91 -9.20 -19.10
CA LEU A 510 3.20 -9.88 -19.15
C LEU A 510 3.04 -11.36 -19.50
N ILE A 511 2.05 -12.06 -18.93
CA ILE A 511 1.74 -13.45 -19.29
C ILE A 511 1.36 -13.58 -20.77
N LYS A 512 0.56 -12.65 -21.31
CA LYS A 512 0.21 -12.64 -22.74
C LYS A 512 1.43 -12.43 -23.64
N LYS A 513 2.31 -11.49 -23.30
CA LYS A 513 3.56 -11.26 -24.04
C LYS A 513 4.49 -12.47 -23.98
N LEU A 514 4.61 -13.13 -22.81
CA LEU A 514 5.37 -14.38 -22.66
C LEU A 514 4.81 -15.51 -23.54
N LYS A 515 3.49 -15.71 -23.55
CA LYS A 515 2.84 -16.71 -24.42
C LYS A 515 3.10 -16.43 -25.90
N GLN A 516 3.11 -15.16 -26.30
CA GLN A 516 3.46 -14.77 -27.66
C GLN A 516 4.92 -15.10 -27.99
N SER A 517 5.87 -14.73 -27.13
CA SER A 517 7.30 -15.04 -27.33
C SER A 517 7.58 -16.55 -27.34
N GLU A 518 6.88 -17.34 -26.52
CA GLU A 518 6.95 -18.81 -26.55
C GLU A 518 6.45 -19.38 -27.88
N GLN A 519 5.33 -18.86 -28.41
CA GLN A 519 4.80 -19.27 -29.70
C GLN A 519 5.77 -18.94 -30.83
N GLU A 520 6.33 -17.73 -30.84
CA GLU A 520 7.32 -17.32 -31.83
C GLU A 520 8.58 -18.20 -31.77
N LEU A 521 9.10 -18.46 -30.56
CA LEU A 521 10.23 -19.37 -30.35
C LEU A 521 9.93 -20.79 -30.85
N SER A 522 8.72 -21.31 -30.62
CA SER A 522 8.30 -22.64 -31.09
C SER A 522 8.30 -22.74 -32.62
N GLN A 523 7.83 -21.68 -33.31
CA GLN A 523 7.85 -21.60 -34.77
C GLN A 523 9.29 -21.53 -35.30
N LEU A 524 10.18 -20.80 -34.63
CA LEU A 524 11.59 -20.72 -35.02
C LEU A 524 12.31 -22.06 -34.81
N LYS A 525 12.04 -22.75 -33.70
CA LYS A 525 12.56 -24.11 -33.43
C LYS A 525 12.10 -25.10 -34.51
N GLN A 526 10.83 -25.06 -34.89
CA GLN A 526 10.29 -25.94 -35.93
C GLN A 526 10.93 -25.68 -37.29
N LYS A 527 11.12 -24.41 -37.67
CA LYS A 527 11.87 -24.03 -38.88
C LYS A 527 13.30 -24.59 -38.84
N GLN A 528 13.99 -24.50 -37.71
CA GLN A 528 15.34 -25.06 -37.56
C GLN A 528 15.37 -26.59 -37.72
N GLN A 529 14.36 -27.30 -37.19
CA GLN A 529 14.23 -28.75 -37.38
C GLN A 529 13.99 -29.13 -38.85
N ASP A 530 13.14 -28.39 -39.55
CA ASP A 530 12.89 -28.59 -40.99
C ASP A 530 14.15 -28.36 -41.82
N LEU A 531 14.95 -27.34 -41.47
CA LEU A 531 16.24 -27.05 -42.12
C LEU A 531 17.26 -28.18 -41.87
N LEU A 532 17.30 -28.71 -40.65
CA LEU A 532 18.14 -29.86 -40.30
C LEU A 532 17.75 -31.12 -41.10
N GLN A 533 16.46 -31.38 -41.29
CA GLN A 533 15.99 -32.49 -42.12
C GLN A 533 16.39 -32.32 -43.59
N LYS A 534 16.22 -31.11 -44.14
CA LYS A 534 16.64 -30.77 -45.51
C LYS A 534 18.15 -30.90 -45.71
N LEU A 535 18.94 -30.53 -44.70
CA LEU A 535 20.40 -30.74 -44.73
C LEU A 535 20.74 -32.23 -44.81
N LYS A 536 20.07 -33.07 -44.02
CA LYS A 536 20.27 -34.53 -44.04
C LYS A 536 19.92 -35.13 -45.39
N THR A 537 18.79 -34.75 -45.99
CA THR A 537 18.40 -35.24 -47.33
C THR A 537 19.38 -34.76 -48.40
N ALA A 538 19.78 -33.49 -48.37
CA ALA A 538 20.77 -32.94 -49.31
C ALA A 538 22.12 -33.68 -49.19
N SER A 539 22.56 -34.01 -47.97
CA SER A 539 23.83 -34.73 -47.74
C SER A 539 23.86 -36.16 -48.31
N GLN A 540 22.70 -36.76 -48.61
CA GLN A 540 22.57 -38.10 -49.19
C GLN A 540 22.56 -38.08 -50.72
N ASP A 541 22.44 -36.91 -51.34
CA ASP A 541 22.28 -36.80 -52.79
C ASP A 541 23.64 -36.88 -53.52
N THR A 542 23.71 -37.68 -54.59
CA THR A 542 25.00 -38.04 -55.23
C THR A 542 25.49 -36.99 -56.25
N ASN A 543 24.65 -36.00 -56.58
CA ASN A 543 24.90 -35.00 -57.63
C ASN A 543 25.56 -33.70 -57.09
N LYS A 544 26.85 -33.50 -57.35
CA LYS A 544 27.64 -32.35 -56.84
C LYS A 544 27.14 -30.96 -57.25
N SER A 545 26.48 -30.81 -58.40
CA SER A 545 25.99 -29.51 -58.88
C SER A 545 24.64 -29.12 -58.27
N GLU A 546 23.79 -30.08 -57.93
CA GLU A 546 22.48 -29.84 -57.33
C GLU A 546 22.66 -29.61 -55.82
N LEU A 547 23.50 -30.42 -55.17
CA LEU A 547 23.93 -30.24 -53.77
C LEU A 547 24.39 -28.80 -53.46
N LYS A 548 25.21 -28.22 -54.35
CA LYS A 548 25.76 -26.87 -54.13
C LYS A 548 24.68 -25.78 -54.17
N LYS A 549 23.66 -25.93 -55.03
CA LYS A 549 22.53 -25.00 -55.10
C LYS A 549 21.61 -25.13 -53.90
N GLU A 550 21.38 -26.35 -53.41
CA GLU A 550 20.57 -26.59 -52.21
C GLU A 550 21.23 -26.05 -50.95
N LEU A 551 22.55 -26.21 -50.80
CA LEU A 551 23.30 -25.63 -49.67
C LEU A 551 23.27 -24.09 -49.68
N GLU A 552 23.34 -23.45 -50.85
CA GLU A 552 23.18 -21.98 -50.96
C GLU A 552 21.76 -21.51 -50.58
N GLN A 553 20.73 -22.31 -50.87
CA GLN A 553 19.36 -22.00 -50.46
C GLN A 553 19.15 -22.20 -48.95
N LEU A 554 19.71 -23.26 -48.38
CA LEU A 554 19.73 -23.51 -46.93
C LEU A 554 20.44 -22.39 -46.18
N ALA A 555 21.61 -21.95 -46.66
CA ALA A 555 22.36 -20.84 -46.09
C ALA A 555 21.54 -19.53 -46.02
N LYS A 556 20.74 -19.22 -47.05
CA LYS A 556 19.84 -18.06 -47.05
C LYS A 556 18.70 -18.21 -46.03
N GLN A 557 18.15 -19.41 -45.88
CA GLN A 557 17.07 -19.68 -44.92
C GLN A 557 17.59 -19.61 -43.47
N GLU A 558 18.77 -20.16 -43.21
CA GLU A 558 19.51 -20.06 -41.94
C GLU A 558 19.80 -18.60 -41.57
N GLN A 559 20.23 -17.78 -42.53
CA GLN A 559 20.51 -16.36 -42.27
C GLN A 559 19.24 -15.54 -41.99
N ALA A 560 18.11 -15.88 -42.63
CA ALA A 560 16.82 -15.27 -42.30
C ALA A 560 16.35 -15.68 -40.89
N LEU A 561 16.53 -16.95 -40.52
CA LEU A 561 16.21 -17.42 -39.18
C LEU A 561 17.04 -16.72 -38.10
N LYS A 562 18.34 -16.52 -38.35
CA LYS A 562 19.22 -15.76 -37.47
C LYS A 562 18.68 -14.36 -37.19
N GLN A 563 18.25 -13.64 -38.23
CA GLN A 563 17.66 -12.30 -38.05
C GLN A 563 16.40 -12.32 -37.18
N GLN A 564 15.57 -13.37 -37.30
CA GLN A 564 14.38 -13.55 -36.46
C GLN A 564 14.75 -13.85 -35.01
N LEU A 565 15.81 -14.63 -34.78
CA LEU A 565 16.32 -14.89 -33.43
C LEU A 565 16.97 -13.66 -32.79
N ASP A 566 17.69 -12.84 -33.55
CA ASP A 566 18.24 -11.58 -33.05
C ASP A 566 17.11 -10.60 -32.66
N GLN A 567 16.01 -10.58 -33.41
CA GLN A 567 14.82 -9.78 -33.07
C GLN A 567 14.17 -10.29 -31.78
N LEU A 568 13.94 -11.60 -31.68
CA LEU A 568 13.37 -12.22 -30.49
C LEU A 568 14.28 -12.02 -29.26
N GLU A 569 15.61 -12.10 -29.40
CA GLU A 569 16.57 -11.80 -28.34
C GLU A 569 16.35 -10.39 -27.78
N ASN A 570 16.24 -9.38 -28.65
CA ASN A 570 16.01 -7.99 -28.24
C ASN A 570 14.66 -7.81 -27.54
N GLU A 571 13.63 -8.53 -27.96
CA GLU A 571 12.31 -8.49 -27.30
C GLU A 571 12.36 -9.16 -25.92
N LEU A 572 13.02 -10.31 -25.79
CA LEU A 572 13.23 -10.97 -24.51
C LEU A 572 14.06 -10.12 -23.54
N GLN A 573 15.06 -9.38 -24.03
CA GLN A 573 15.82 -8.43 -23.21
C GLN A 573 14.95 -7.28 -22.69
N LYS A 574 14.07 -6.74 -23.53
CA LYS A 574 13.11 -5.70 -23.11
C LYS A 574 12.15 -6.20 -22.04
N LEU A 575 11.77 -7.48 -22.09
CA LEU A 575 10.94 -8.14 -21.08
C LEU A 575 11.73 -8.58 -19.82
N SER A 576 13.02 -8.22 -19.71
CA SER A 576 13.92 -8.58 -18.61
C SER A 576 14.21 -10.10 -18.45
N LEU A 577 14.01 -10.87 -19.52
CA LEU A 577 14.16 -12.33 -19.55
C LEU A 577 15.59 -12.74 -19.91
N HIS A 578 16.54 -12.39 -19.04
CA HIS A 578 17.98 -12.51 -19.30
C HIS A 578 18.43 -13.93 -19.65
N ARG A 579 17.94 -14.96 -18.92
CA ARG A 579 18.32 -16.36 -19.18
C ARG A 579 17.86 -16.82 -20.56
N ALA A 580 16.59 -16.59 -20.89
CA ALA A 580 16.02 -16.96 -22.18
C ALA A 580 16.70 -16.20 -23.33
N SER A 581 16.99 -14.91 -23.13
CA SER A 581 17.77 -14.11 -24.09
C SER A 581 19.18 -14.67 -24.31
N ASP A 582 19.91 -15.04 -23.26
CA ASP A 582 21.26 -15.62 -23.39
C ASP A 582 21.23 -16.94 -24.17
N SER A 583 20.22 -17.78 -23.94
CA SER A 583 20.00 -19.03 -24.67
C SER A 583 19.69 -18.78 -26.15
N VAL A 584 18.82 -17.82 -26.47
CA VAL A 584 18.55 -17.38 -27.86
C VAL A 584 19.80 -16.78 -28.52
N ARG A 585 20.60 -16.01 -27.79
CA ARG A 585 21.87 -15.44 -28.29
C ARG A 585 22.86 -16.54 -28.66
N ARG A 586 23.01 -17.58 -27.84
CA ARG A 586 23.87 -18.73 -28.15
C ARG A 586 23.39 -19.45 -29.41
N ALA A 587 22.08 -19.67 -29.56
CA ALA A 587 21.51 -20.23 -30.77
C ALA A 587 21.86 -19.38 -32.02
N SER A 588 21.64 -18.06 -31.98
CA SER A 588 21.99 -17.13 -33.08
C SER A 588 23.49 -17.19 -33.44
N GLN A 589 24.37 -17.29 -32.44
CA GLN A 589 25.81 -17.44 -32.66
C GLN A 589 26.16 -18.77 -33.36
N ARG A 590 25.52 -19.88 -32.99
CA ARG A 590 25.71 -21.18 -33.67
C ARG A 590 25.21 -21.14 -35.11
N LEU A 591 24.07 -20.51 -35.39
CA LEU A 591 23.59 -20.33 -36.78
C LEU A 591 24.58 -19.53 -37.65
N SER A 592 25.34 -18.60 -37.05
CA SER A 592 26.42 -17.92 -37.77
C SER A 592 27.49 -18.89 -38.26
N LYS A 593 27.89 -19.85 -37.40
CA LYS A 593 28.87 -20.89 -37.75
C LYS A 593 28.31 -21.92 -38.72
N VAL A 594 27.01 -22.22 -38.63
CA VAL A 594 26.30 -23.06 -39.61
C VAL A 594 26.44 -22.43 -40.99
N ASN A 595 26.18 -21.13 -41.12
CA ASN A 595 26.29 -20.43 -42.40
C ASN A 595 27.72 -20.48 -42.97
N ASP A 596 28.74 -20.29 -42.13
CA ASP A 596 30.15 -20.43 -42.51
C ASP A 596 30.47 -21.87 -42.97
N SER A 597 29.99 -22.88 -42.24
CA SER A 597 30.21 -24.30 -42.55
C SER A 597 29.52 -24.73 -43.85
N LEU A 598 28.30 -24.23 -44.09
CA LEU A 598 27.56 -24.43 -45.33
C LEU A 598 28.29 -23.82 -46.53
N SER A 599 28.85 -22.61 -46.37
CA SER A 599 29.63 -21.95 -47.42
C SER A 599 30.92 -22.70 -47.79
N GLN A 600 31.52 -23.41 -46.82
CA GLN A 600 32.72 -24.24 -46.98
C GLN A 600 32.40 -25.68 -47.44
N GLY A 601 31.12 -26.04 -47.57
CA GLY A 601 30.68 -27.38 -47.96
C GLY A 601 30.87 -28.45 -46.88
N GLN A 602 31.02 -28.06 -45.61
CA GLN A 602 31.23 -28.94 -44.46
C GLN A 602 29.88 -29.32 -43.83
N THR A 603 29.14 -30.20 -44.50
CA THR A 603 27.78 -30.60 -44.09
C THR A 603 27.71 -31.25 -42.72
N GLY A 604 28.72 -32.04 -42.33
CA GLY A 604 28.76 -32.70 -41.02
C GLY A 604 28.93 -31.73 -39.83
N GLN A 605 29.73 -30.68 -39.99
CA GLN A 605 29.88 -29.64 -38.95
C GLN A 605 28.66 -28.74 -38.87
N ALA A 606 28.06 -28.40 -40.02
CA ALA A 606 26.80 -27.67 -40.07
C ALA A 606 25.69 -28.45 -39.36
N GLU A 607 25.59 -29.77 -39.56
CA GLU A 607 24.59 -30.61 -38.89
C GLU A 607 24.75 -30.59 -37.36
N GLN A 608 25.99 -30.63 -36.85
CA GLN A 608 26.25 -30.61 -35.42
C GLN A 608 25.87 -29.26 -34.80
N GLU A 609 26.30 -28.14 -35.38
CA GLU A 609 25.98 -26.80 -34.87
C GLU A 609 24.47 -26.51 -34.95
N MET A 610 23.76 -27.03 -35.96
CA MET A 610 22.29 -26.96 -36.03
C MET A 610 21.60 -27.73 -34.89
N ARG A 611 22.09 -28.92 -34.53
CA ARG A 611 21.55 -29.69 -33.39
C ARG A 611 21.79 -28.96 -32.07
N GLU A 612 22.99 -28.44 -31.87
CA GLU A 612 23.31 -27.70 -30.66
C GLU A 612 22.53 -26.37 -30.56
N SER A 613 22.22 -25.73 -31.71
CA SER A 613 21.31 -24.58 -31.74
C SER A 613 19.88 -24.96 -31.34
N LEU A 614 19.40 -26.16 -31.71
CA LEU A 614 18.09 -26.65 -31.27
C LEU A 614 18.05 -26.88 -29.75
N ASP A 615 19.14 -27.37 -29.16
CA ASP A 615 19.25 -27.55 -27.71
C ASP A 615 19.21 -26.19 -26.98
N ASP A 616 19.91 -25.17 -27.48
CA ASP A 616 19.86 -23.80 -26.92
C ASP A 616 18.44 -23.18 -27.04
N LEU A 617 17.74 -23.38 -28.17
CA LEU A 617 16.35 -22.94 -28.33
C LEU A 617 15.40 -23.69 -27.39
N GLU A 618 15.64 -24.98 -27.15
CA GLU A 618 14.86 -25.75 -26.18
C GLU A 618 15.10 -25.28 -24.75
N GLN A 619 16.34 -24.92 -24.40
CA GLN A 619 16.64 -24.30 -23.12
C GLN A 619 15.90 -22.96 -22.97
N ALA A 620 15.92 -22.09 -23.98
CA ALA A 620 15.17 -20.84 -23.96
C ALA A 620 13.67 -21.06 -23.73
N GLN A 621 13.10 -22.09 -24.37
CA GLN A 621 11.69 -22.47 -24.21
C GLN A 621 11.36 -22.87 -22.76
N ARG A 622 12.22 -23.67 -22.14
CA ARG A 622 12.06 -24.10 -20.74
C ARG A 622 12.16 -22.91 -19.78
N GLU A 623 13.08 -21.98 -20.04
CA GLU A 623 13.26 -20.77 -19.23
C GLU A 623 12.05 -19.82 -19.33
N LEU A 624 11.47 -19.65 -20.52
CA LEU A 624 10.23 -18.89 -20.70
C LEU A 624 9.04 -19.56 -19.99
N ALA A 625 8.89 -20.88 -20.15
CA ALA A 625 7.82 -21.63 -19.51
C ALA A 625 7.89 -21.56 -17.99
N SER A 626 9.09 -21.67 -17.42
CA SER A 626 9.32 -21.52 -15.98
C SER A 626 8.95 -20.13 -15.49
N ARG A 627 9.33 -19.06 -16.22
CA ARG A 627 8.99 -17.69 -15.83
C ARG A 627 7.50 -17.39 -15.96
N ARG A 628 6.85 -17.92 -17.01
CA ARG A 628 5.39 -17.83 -17.18
C ARG A 628 4.68 -18.50 -16.01
N GLN A 629 5.12 -19.69 -15.61
CA GLN A 629 4.54 -20.41 -14.48
C GLN A 629 4.69 -19.65 -13.16
N GLU A 630 5.86 -19.06 -12.90
CA GLU A 630 6.09 -18.24 -11.70
C GLU A 630 5.17 -17.01 -11.65
N LEU A 631 4.95 -16.35 -12.78
CA LEU A 631 4.04 -15.20 -12.88
C LEU A 631 2.57 -15.62 -12.77
N GLU A 632 2.17 -16.74 -13.37
CA GLU A 632 0.82 -17.29 -13.21
C GLU A 632 0.56 -17.71 -11.75
N GLU A 633 1.56 -18.24 -11.05
CA GLU A 633 1.47 -18.55 -9.62
C GLU A 633 1.32 -17.28 -8.76
N THR A 634 2.10 -16.25 -9.07
CA THR A 634 2.03 -14.95 -8.37
C THR A 634 0.69 -14.26 -8.60
N LEU A 635 0.20 -14.25 -9.86
CA LEU A 635 -1.11 -13.69 -10.20
C LEU A 635 -2.23 -14.46 -9.50
N ALA A 636 -2.20 -15.79 -9.54
CA ALA A 636 -3.15 -16.61 -8.79
C ALA A 636 -3.09 -16.27 -7.31
N PHE A 637 -1.90 -16.10 -6.72
CA PHE A 637 -1.74 -15.69 -5.32
C PHE A 637 -2.36 -14.33 -5.01
N GLU A 638 -2.16 -13.32 -5.86
CA GLU A 638 -2.77 -12.00 -5.71
C GLU A 638 -4.29 -12.03 -5.85
N GLU A 639 -4.81 -12.77 -6.83
CA GLU A 639 -6.25 -13.00 -6.98
C GLU A 639 -6.82 -13.64 -5.71
N PHE A 640 -6.19 -14.69 -5.18
CA PHE A 640 -6.61 -15.30 -3.92
C PHE A 640 -6.54 -14.35 -2.72
N THR A 641 -5.54 -13.46 -2.65
CA THR A 641 -5.44 -12.47 -1.56
C THR A 641 -6.57 -11.44 -1.66
N LYS A 642 -6.93 -11.03 -2.88
CA LYS A 642 -8.11 -10.19 -3.13
C LYS A 642 -9.39 -10.93 -2.72
N LEU A 643 -9.52 -12.21 -3.07
CA LEU A 643 -10.65 -13.06 -2.68
C LEU A 643 -10.77 -13.20 -1.15
N GLU A 644 -9.65 -13.33 -0.42
CA GLU A 644 -9.65 -13.33 1.05
C GLU A 644 -10.25 -12.03 1.60
N SER A 645 -9.81 -10.88 1.09
CA SER A 645 -10.34 -9.58 1.52
C SER A 645 -11.83 -9.38 1.16
N GLU A 646 -12.26 -9.85 -0.01
CA GLU A 646 -13.67 -9.80 -0.42
C GLU A 646 -14.53 -10.67 0.51
N ILE A 647 -14.10 -11.90 0.83
CA ILE A 647 -14.82 -12.79 1.76
C ILE A 647 -14.85 -12.22 3.19
N GLU A 648 -13.74 -11.63 3.67
CA GLU A 648 -13.72 -10.93 4.97
C GLU A 648 -14.77 -9.83 5.03
N SER A 649 -14.86 -9.00 3.98
CA SER A 649 -15.88 -7.95 3.90
C SER A 649 -17.32 -8.49 3.89
N LEU A 650 -17.55 -9.66 3.28
CA LEU A 650 -18.86 -10.32 3.27
C LEU A 650 -19.22 -10.85 4.65
N ILE A 651 -18.25 -11.44 5.37
CA ILE A 651 -18.44 -11.94 6.75
C ILE A 651 -18.78 -10.80 7.71
N GLU A 652 -18.09 -9.66 7.60
CA GLU A 652 -18.35 -8.47 8.43
C GLU A 652 -19.74 -7.91 8.19
N ARG A 653 -20.17 -7.82 6.93
CA ARG A 653 -21.51 -7.35 6.57
C ARG A 653 -22.59 -8.33 7.01
N GLN A 654 -22.38 -9.63 6.82
CA GLN A 654 -23.28 -10.67 7.35
C GLN A 654 -23.38 -10.61 8.89
N GLN A 655 -22.28 -10.32 9.59
CA GLN A 655 -22.28 -10.15 11.04
C GLN A 655 -23.14 -8.95 11.46
N ALA A 656 -23.08 -7.84 10.72
CA ALA A 656 -23.90 -6.67 10.98
C ALA A 656 -25.39 -6.98 10.79
N VAL A 657 -25.75 -7.73 9.73
CA VAL A 657 -27.12 -8.18 9.50
C VAL A 657 -27.61 -9.08 10.62
N ILE A 658 -26.87 -10.14 10.98
CA ILE A 658 -27.23 -11.06 12.09
C ILE A 658 -27.47 -10.31 13.40
N THR A 659 -26.62 -9.33 13.70
CA THR A 659 -26.72 -8.53 14.93
C THR A 659 -28.02 -7.73 14.97
N GLU A 660 -28.40 -7.12 13.85
CA GLU A 660 -29.62 -6.33 13.73
C GLU A 660 -30.88 -7.23 13.65
N THR A 661 -30.83 -8.38 12.96
CA THR A 661 -31.90 -9.39 12.95
C THR A 661 -32.20 -9.90 14.36
N ASN A 662 -31.16 -10.19 15.16
CA ASN A 662 -31.29 -10.62 16.55
C ASN A 662 -31.89 -9.51 17.45
N ARG A 663 -31.47 -8.25 17.24
CA ARG A 663 -32.04 -7.09 17.93
C ARG A 663 -33.53 -6.93 17.61
N LEU A 664 -33.92 -7.06 16.34
CA LEU A 664 -35.32 -6.98 15.91
C LEU A 664 -36.17 -8.13 16.48
N GLU A 665 -35.64 -9.36 16.52
CA GLU A 665 -36.35 -10.50 17.10
C GLU A 665 -36.56 -10.34 18.61
N THR A 666 -35.58 -9.81 19.33
CA THR A 666 -35.72 -9.51 20.77
C THR A 666 -36.86 -8.53 21.01
N VAL A 667 -36.92 -7.45 20.21
CA VAL A 667 -37.99 -6.46 20.34
C VAL A 667 -39.36 -7.01 19.90
N ARG A 668 -39.38 -7.92 18.92
CA ARG A 668 -40.60 -8.63 18.50
C ARG A 668 -41.15 -9.49 19.63
N LYS A 669 -40.29 -10.25 20.32
CA LYS A 669 -40.66 -11.10 21.47
C LYS A 669 -41.21 -10.29 22.64
N GLU A 670 -40.70 -9.08 22.89
CA GLU A 670 -41.16 -8.21 23.97
C GLU A 670 -42.49 -7.49 23.67
N ARG A 671 -42.69 -6.99 22.44
CA ARG A 671 -43.84 -6.11 22.11
C ARG A 671 -44.93 -6.78 21.28
N GLY A 672 -44.64 -7.90 20.63
CA GLY A 672 -45.57 -8.66 19.77
C GLY A 672 -46.06 -7.96 18.50
N ARG A 673 -45.69 -6.70 18.24
CA ARG A 673 -46.07 -5.91 17.05
C ARG A 673 -44.91 -5.06 16.56
N TRP A 674 -44.77 -4.96 15.23
CA TRP A 674 -43.76 -4.13 14.57
C TRP A 674 -44.15 -2.65 14.53
N SER A 675 -43.21 -1.76 14.86
CA SER A 675 -43.34 -0.31 14.65
C SER A 675 -43.05 0.06 13.18
N ARG A 676 -43.46 1.27 12.76
CA ARG A 676 -43.14 1.78 11.41
C ARG A 676 -41.64 1.88 11.16
N GLY A 677 -40.85 2.22 12.19
CA GLY A 677 -39.39 2.25 12.10
C GLY A 677 -38.80 0.84 11.95
N GLN A 678 -39.32 -0.14 12.68
CA GLN A 678 -38.86 -1.53 12.60
C GLN A 678 -39.19 -2.17 11.25
N LEU A 679 -40.37 -1.88 10.68
CA LEU A 679 -40.71 -2.34 9.32
C LEU A 679 -39.79 -1.73 8.25
N LYS A 680 -39.23 -0.53 8.50
CA LYS A 680 -38.22 0.06 7.63
C LYS A 680 -36.87 -0.66 7.80
N SER A 681 -36.43 -0.88 9.04
CA SER A 681 -35.20 -1.64 9.34
C SER A 681 -35.24 -3.05 8.75
N LEU A 682 -36.39 -3.74 8.86
CA LEU A 682 -36.56 -5.09 8.34
C LEU A 682 -36.46 -5.14 6.80
N ARG A 683 -37.01 -4.14 6.09
CA ARG A 683 -36.79 -4.02 4.63
C ARG A 683 -35.33 -3.74 4.28
N GLN A 684 -34.65 -2.91 5.07
CA GLN A 684 -33.23 -2.62 4.85
C GLN A 684 -32.37 -3.88 5.06
N LEU A 685 -32.72 -4.74 6.01
CA LEU A 685 -32.05 -6.04 6.18
C LEU A 685 -32.29 -6.97 5.00
N ALA A 686 -33.54 -7.10 4.53
CA ALA A 686 -33.84 -7.90 3.35
C ALA A 686 -33.11 -7.41 2.09
N GLU A 687 -32.93 -6.08 1.95
CA GLU A 687 -32.15 -5.48 0.86
C GLU A 687 -30.65 -5.76 1.03
N ALA A 688 -30.11 -5.64 2.24
CA ALA A 688 -28.71 -5.98 2.54
C ALA A 688 -28.39 -7.46 2.29
N GLU A 689 -29.28 -8.38 2.69
CA GLU A 689 -29.17 -9.82 2.42
C GLU A 689 -29.24 -10.12 0.92
N ARG A 690 -30.10 -9.40 0.17
CA ARG A 690 -30.18 -9.54 -1.29
C ARG A 690 -28.93 -9.00 -1.98
N ASP A 691 -28.34 -7.92 -1.49
CA ASP A 691 -27.06 -7.42 -1.98
C ASP A 691 -25.92 -8.41 -1.71
N LEU A 692 -25.88 -9.00 -0.51
CA LEU A 692 -24.92 -10.06 -0.19
C LEU A 692 -25.12 -11.30 -1.07
N GLN A 693 -26.37 -11.69 -1.33
CA GLN A 693 -26.71 -12.77 -2.25
C GLN A 693 -26.19 -12.50 -3.68
N ASN A 694 -26.41 -11.29 -4.20
CA ASN A 694 -25.98 -10.88 -5.55
C ASN A 694 -24.44 -10.82 -5.66
N GLN A 695 -23.77 -10.34 -4.63
CA GLN A 695 -22.29 -10.32 -4.58
C GLN A 695 -21.72 -11.73 -4.52
N THR A 696 -22.35 -12.61 -3.73
CA THR A 696 -22.01 -14.04 -3.66
C THR A 696 -22.22 -14.72 -5.01
N GLN A 697 -23.27 -14.35 -5.77
CA GLN A 697 -23.49 -14.85 -7.13
C GLN A 697 -22.38 -14.42 -8.10
N THR A 698 -21.97 -13.15 -8.05
CA THR A 698 -20.85 -12.64 -8.86
C THR A 698 -19.55 -13.39 -8.52
N PHE A 699 -19.40 -13.79 -7.27
CA PHE A 699 -18.25 -14.57 -6.79
C PHE A 699 -18.26 -16.01 -7.33
N VAL A 700 -19.43 -16.65 -7.46
CA VAL A 700 -19.56 -17.96 -8.14
C VAL A 700 -19.09 -17.89 -9.59
N ASP A 701 -19.42 -16.82 -10.30
CA ASP A 701 -19.08 -16.66 -11.72
C ASP A 701 -17.56 -16.46 -11.93
N LYS A 702 -16.89 -15.77 -11.00
CA LYS A 702 -15.42 -15.63 -10.98
C LYS A 702 -14.69 -16.95 -10.70
N MET A 703 -15.36 -17.94 -10.12
CA MET A 703 -14.77 -19.21 -9.64
C MET A 703 -14.84 -20.37 -10.65
N ALA A 704 -14.97 -20.08 -11.95
CA ALA A 704 -15.05 -21.10 -12.99
C ALA A 704 -13.84 -22.06 -13.03
N ALA A 705 -12.66 -21.60 -12.58
CA ALA A 705 -11.44 -22.41 -12.50
C ALA A 705 -11.34 -23.28 -11.24
N ALA A 706 -12.25 -23.12 -10.26
CA ALA A 706 -12.22 -23.79 -8.97
C ALA A 706 -13.61 -24.32 -8.57
N PRO A 707 -14.06 -25.43 -9.20
CA PRO A 707 -15.46 -25.88 -9.14
C PRO A 707 -15.94 -26.24 -7.72
N VAL A 708 -15.06 -26.75 -6.85
CA VAL A 708 -15.41 -27.03 -5.44
C VAL A 708 -15.67 -25.75 -4.64
N PHE A 709 -14.88 -24.70 -4.87
CA PHE A 709 -15.12 -23.39 -4.26
C PHE A 709 -16.44 -22.80 -4.76
N GLY A 710 -16.69 -22.88 -6.07
CA GLY A 710 -17.96 -22.47 -6.67
C GLY A 710 -19.17 -23.15 -6.04
N LEU A 711 -19.11 -24.46 -5.75
CA LEU A 711 -20.18 -25.17 -5.03
C LEU A 711 -20.36 -24.65 -3.59
N ALA A 712 -19.27 -24.48 -2.84
CA ALA A 712 -19.33 -24.00 -1.46
C ALA A 712 -19.94 -22.59 -1.35
N ILE A 713 -19.59 -21.70 -2.29
CA ILE A 713 -20.14 -20.33 -2.37
C ILE A 713 -21.61 -20.37 -2.82
N ARG A 714 -21.97 -21.27 -3.74
CA ARG A 714 -23.38 -21.47 -4.13
C ARG A 714 -24.24 -21.86 -2.92
N LYS A 715 -23.71 -22.69 -2.01
CA LYS A 715 -24.39 -23.04 -0.76
C LYS A 715 -24.57 -21.85 0.18
N VAL A 716 -23.60 -20.94 0.25
CA VAL A 716 -23.76 -19.65 0.97
C VAL A 716 -24.92 -18.87 0.37
N ARG A 717 -24.95 -18.72 -0.95
CA ARG A 717 -26.03 -18.01 -1.66
C ARG A 717 -27.40 -18.63 -1.38
N ASP A 718 -27.51 -19.96 -1.39
CA ASP A 718 -28.78 -20.66 -1.12
C ASP A 718 -29.28 -20.38 0.32
N GLN A 719 -28.38 -20.21 1.29
CA GLN A 719 -28.74 -19.83 2.67
C GLN A 719 -29.17 -18.35 2.76
N LEU A 720 -28.45 -17.45 2.08
CA LEU A 720 -28.83 -16.04 1.98
C LEU A 720 -30.20 -15.89 1.29
N GLU A 721 -30.50 -16.70 0.26
CA GLU A 721 -31.80 -16.69 -0.41
C GLU A 721 -32.95 -17.04 0.56
N ILE A 722 -32.75 -18.03 1.43
CA ILE A 722 -33.71 -18.37 2.48
C ILE A 722 -33.90 -17.20 3.45
N ALA A 723 -32.80 -16.57 3.88
CA ALA A 723 -32.85 -15.41 4.77
C ALA A 723 -33.62 -14.24 4.13
N VAL A 724 -33.33 -13.91 2.86
CA VAL A 724 -34.04 -12.87 2.10
C VAL A 724 -35.54 -13.13 2.08
N ILE A 725 -35.97 -14.33 1.66
CA ILE A 725 -37.40 -14.67 1.55
C ILE A 725 -38.10 -14.52 2.91
N ARG A 726 -37.48 -15.03 3.98
CA ARG A 726 -38.07 -14.98 5.33
C ARG A 726 -38.14 -13.56 5.90
N LEU A 727 -37.10 -12.75 5.67
CA LEU A 727 -37.11 -11.34 6.04
C LEU A 727 -38.17 -10.58 5.22
N GLU A 728 -38.37 -10.86 3.93
CA GLU A 728 -39.47 -10.26 3.16
C GLU A 728 -40.86 -10.62 3.73
N GLU A 729 -41.01 -11.85 4.24
CA GLU A 729 -42.20 -12.34 4.95
C GLU A 729 -42.33 -11.81 6.39
N ARG A 730 -41.36 -11.01 6.86
CA ARG A 730 -41.28 -10.40 8.21
C ARG A 730 -41.09 -11.42 9.33
N LEU A 731 -40.43 -12.53 9.01
CA LEU A 731 -39.99 -13.55 9.94
C LEU A 731 -38.54 -13.23 10.34
N THR A 732 -38.28 -13.19 11.64
CA THR A 732 -36.94 -12.96 12.25
C THR A 732 -36.64 -14.05 13.30
N ASP A 733 -37.31 -15.19 13.17
CA ASP A 733 -37.24 -16.31 14.09
C ASP A 733 -35.93 -17.11 13.99
N GLU A 734 -35.79 -18.15 14.82
CA GLU A 734 -34.58 -18.96 14.90
C GLU A 734 -34.18 -19.58 13.57
N GLU A 735 -35.12 -19.89 12.69
CA GLU A 735 -34.84 -20.40 11.34
C GLU A 735 -34.25 -19.33 10.42
N THR A 736 -34.65 -18.06 10.58
CA THR A 736 -34.08 -16.93 9.83
C THR A 736 -32.64 -16.67 10.29
N LEU A 737 -32.42 -16.62 11.62
CA LEU A 737 -31.09 -16.50 12.20
C LEU A 737 -30.19 -17.69 11.83
N ALA A 738 -30.74 -18.92 11.80
CA ALA A 738 -29.99 -20.11 11.42
C ALA A 738 -29.48 -20.04 9.97
N ALA A 739 -30.29 -19.53 9.03
CA ALA A 739 -29.89 -19.32 7.65
C ALA A 739 -28.78 -18.26 7.53
N GLU A 740 -28.93 -17.11 8.19
CA GLU A 740 -27.92 -16.04 8.21
C GLU A 740 -26.60 -16.51 8.84
N THR A 741 -26.65 -17.24 9.97
CA THR A 741 -25.46 -17.80 10.62
C THR A 741 -24.82 -18.91 9.80
N GLY A 742 -25.63 -19.74 9.13
CA GLY A 742 -25.14 -20.80 8.27
C GLY A 742 -24.37 -20.25 7.07
N ALA A 743 -24.86 -19.16 6.46
CA ALA A 743 -24.12 -18.44 5.43
C ALA A 743 -22.78 -17.89 5.95
N GLN A 744 -22.78 -17.30 7.15
CA GLN A 744 -21.59 -16.72 7.75
C GLN A 744 -20.52 -17.75 8.11
N ASP A 745 -20.91 -18.84 8.78
CA ASP A 745 -19.97 -19.87 9.23
C ASP A 745 -19.31 -20.54 8.03
N ARG A 746 -20.08 -20.77 6.97
CA ARG A 746 -19.58 -21.29 5.70
C ARG A 746 -18.57 -20.34 5.04
N LEU A 747 -18.81 -19.03 5.05
CA LEU A 747 -17.83 -18.05 4.57
C LEU A 747 -16.55 -18.05 5.42
N LYS A 748 -16.66 -18.19 6.75
CA LYS A 748 -15.50 -18.30 7.66
C LYS A 748 -14.69 -19.58 7.40
N GLU A 749 -15.35 -20.70 7.11
CA GLU A 749 -14.69 -21.96 6.78
C GLU A 749 -13.93 -21.86 5.46
N ILE A 750 -14.55 -21.27 4.43
CA ILE A 750 -13.89 -21.00 3.15
C ILE A 750 -12.67 -20.11 3.39
N LEU A 751 -12.81 -19.04 4.18
CA LEU A 751 -11.71 -18.15 4.54
C LEU A 751 -10.60 -18.87 5.32
N ALA A 752 -10.93 -19.77 6.25
CA ALA A 752 -9.94 -20.53 7.01
C ALA A 752 -9.11 -21.48 6.11
N ILE A 753 -9.76 -22.09 5.12
CA ILE A 753 -9.09 -22.93 4.11
C ILE A 753 -8.15 -22.08 3.24
N LEU A 754 -8.58 -20.87 2.85
CA LEU A 754 -7.74 -19.93 2.12
C LEU A 754 -6.55 -19.44 2.95
N LYS A 755 -6.77 -19.01 4.21
CA LYS A 755 -5.71 -18.53 5.11
C LYS A 755 -4.67 -19.59 5.48
N TYR A 756 -5.06 -20.86 5.62
CA TYR A 756 -4.12 -21.95 5.92
C TYR A 756 -3.01 -22.07 4.86
N ARG A 757 -3.26 -21.61 3.62
CA ARG A 757 -2.26 -21.51 2.55
C ARG A 757 -1.03 -20.67 2.95
N LYS A 758 -1.24 -19.58 3.70
CA LYS A 758 -0.19 -18.61 4.09
C LYS A 758 0.81 -19.19 5.10
N SER A 759 0.43 -20.27 5.81
CA SER A 759 1.16 -20.77 6.97
C SER A 759 2.15 -21.89 6.66
N THR A 760 2.29 -22.33 5.41
CA THR A 760 3.26 -23.39 5.06
C THR A 760 4.65 -22.74 4.91
N PRO A 761 5.60 -22.95 5.83
CA PRO A 761 6.91 -22.30 5.75
C PRO A 761 7.72 -22.95 4.63
N ASN A 762 8.36 -22.11 3.83
CA ASN A 762 9.45 -22.50 2.93
C ASN A 762 10.52 -23.20 3.80
N GLN A 763 10.70 -24.51 3.64
CA GLN A 763 11.80 -25.21 4.30
C GLN A 763 13.11 -24.72 3.71
N GLU A 764 13.96 -24.20 4.60
CA GLU A 764 15.32 -23.77 4.33
C GLU A 764 16.13 -24.83 3.57
N SER A 765 16.80 -24.36 2.53
CA SER A 765 17.74 -25.14 1.73
C SER A 765 18.96 -25.53 2.57
N GLY A 766 19.09 -26.83 2.85
CA GLY A 766 20.34 -27.46 3.28
C GLY A 766 21.11 -27.98 2.06
N ASP A 767 22.40 -27.65 2.04
CA ASP A 767 23.41 -28.04 1.05
C ASP A 767 23.54 -29.58 0.90
N GLY A 768 23.69 -30.08 -0.34
CA GLY A 768 24.27 -31.39 -0.63
C GLY A 768 23.46 -32.43 -1.45
N SER A 769 23.86 -32.59 -2.72
CA SER A 769 23.66 -33.72 -3.65
C SER A 769 22.41 -33.75 -4.56
N PRO A 770 22.59 -33.90 -5.89
CA PRO A 770 21.50 -33.94 -6.86
C PRO A 770 21.08 -35.39 -7.14
N SER A 771 19.86 -35.77 -6.77
CA SER A 771 19.07 -36.86 -7.37
C SER A 771 17.78 -37.04 -6.56
N GLN A 772 16.78 -36.20 -6.81
CA GLN A 772 15.39 -36.55 -6.55
C GLN A 772 14.52 -35.75 -7.51
N GLN A 773 13.75 -36.48 -8.31
CA GLN A 773 12.71 -35.94 -9.18
C GLN A 773 11.85 -34.98 -8.38
N GLN A 774 12.01 -33.68 -8.66
CA GLN A 774 11.07 -32.67 -8.24
C GLN A 774 9.76 -32.98 -8.95
N MET A 775 8.80 -33.49 -8.18
CA MET A 775 7.40 -33.50 -8.59
C MET A 775 6.98 -32.05 -8.90
N PRO A 776 6.19 -31.80 -9.95
CA PRO A 776 5.70 -30.47 -10.28
C PRO A 776 4.93 -29.90 -9.08
N THR A 777 5.32 -28.73 -8.59
CA THR A 777 4.65 -27.95 -7.53
C THR A 777 3.33 -27.32 -8.01
N ASP A 778 2.54 -28.04 -8.79
CA ASP A 778 1.25 -27.62 -9.33
C ASP A 778 0.07 -27.88 -8.35
N GLN A 779 0.38 -28.30 -7.12
CA GLN A 779 -0.60 -28.96 -6.25
C GLN A 779 -1.33 -28.04 -5.25
N ILE A 780 -0.94 -26.76 -5.13
CA ILE A 780 -1.47 -25.90 -4.05
C ILE A 780 -2.91 -25.36 -4.31
N PRO A 781 -3.43 -25.27 -5.55
CA PRO A 781 -4.87 -25.06 -5.77
C PRO A 781 -5.75 -26.31 -5.56
N LEU A 782 -5.21 -27.50 -5.83
CA LEU A 782 -5.93 -28.78 -5.78
C LEU A 782 -6.09 -29.29 -4.33
N VAL A 783 -5.05 -29.17 -3.50
CA VAL A 783 -5.10 -29.59 -2.09
C VAL A 783 -6.15 -28.79 -1.30
N ALA A 784 -6.31 -27.50 -1.60
CA ALA A 784 -7.34 -26.66 -1.00
C ALA A 784 -8.75 -27.12 -1.40
N GLN A 785 -8.95 -27.45 -2.68
CA GLN A 785 -10.21 -28.02 -3.19
C GLN A 785 -10.53 -29.37 -2.56
N LEU A 786 -9.53 -30.25 -2.37
CA LEU A 786 -9.72 -31.54 -1.69
C LEU A 786 -10.11 -31.39 -0.21
N ARG A 787 -9.52 -30.41 0.50
CA ARG A 787 -9.90 -30.12 1.88
C ARG A 787 -11.31 -29.56 1.98
N LEU A 788 -11.67 -28.64 1.08
CA LEU A 788 -13.02 -28.10 1.00
C LEU A 788 -14.05 -29.18 0.65
N LEU A 789 -13.71 -30.10 -0.25
CA LEU A 789 -14.55 -31.25 -0.61
C LEU A 789 -14.72 -32.21 0.57
N LYS A 790 -13.64 -32.49 1.32
CA LYS A 790 -13.72 -33.29 2.55
C LYS A 790 -14.62 -32.62 3.59
N LEU A 791 -14.51 -31.31 3.77
CA LEU A 791 -15.36 -30.57 4.70
C LEU A 791 -16.84 -30.63 4.26
N LEU A 792 -17.12 -30.40 2.97
CA LEU A 792 -18.46 -30.57 2.40
C LEU A 792 -19.03 -31.97 2.66
N GLN A 793 -18.18 -33.01 2.52
CA GLN A 793 -18.58 -34.39 2.75
C GLN A 793 -18.91 -34.65 4.22
N GLU A 794 -18.11 -34.12 5.15
CA GLU A 794 -18.33 -34.26 6.59
C GLU A 794 -19.60 -33.53 7.04
N GLU A 795 -19.86 -32.33 6.54
CA GLU A 795 -21.10 -31.59 6.84
C GLU A 795 -22.33 -32.33 6.31
N LEU A 796 -22.28 -32.77 5.04
CA LEU A 796 -23.38 -33.47 4.41
C LEU A 796 -23.67 -34.80 5.12
N LEU A 797 -22.64 -35.50 5.60
CA LEU A 797 -22.77 -36.69 6.43
C LEU A 797 -23.50 -36.37 7.74
N GLN A 798 -23.12 -35.29 8.43
CA GLN A 798 -23.79 -34.87 9.67
C GLN A 798 -25.27 -34.53 9.45
N GLN A 799 -25.59 -33.76 8.40
CA GLN A 799 -26.97 -33.41 8.07
C GLN A 799 -27.81 -34.65 7.71
N THR A 800 -27.25 -35.57 6.94
CA THR A 800 -27.91 -36.84 6.60
C THR A 800 -28.14 -37.72 7.83
N THR A 801 -27.19 -37.73 8.78
CA THR A 801 -27.30 -38.49 10.03
C THR A 801 -28.40 -37.93 10.93
N ARG A 802 -28.46 -36.60 11.11
CA ARG A 802 -29.55 -35.93 11.85
C ARG A 802 -30.91 -36.17 11.20
N PHE A 803 -30.97 -36.12 9.87
CA PHE A 803 -32.19 -36.43 9.14
C PHE A 803 -32.66 -37.87 9.41
N ASN A 804 -31.77 -38.86 9.31
CA ASN A 804 -32.10 -40.25 9.60
C ASN A 804 -32.59 -40.46 11.05
N GLU A 805 -31.93 -39.83 12.03
CA GLU A 805 -32.36 -39.87 13.44
C GLU A 805 -33.76 -39.26 13.64
N SER A 806 -34.13 -38.23 12.87
CA SER A 806 -35.46 -37.61 12.92
C SER A 806 -36.56 -38.46 12.28
N VAL A 807 -36.19 -39.33 11.33
CA VAL A 807 -37.12 -40.21 10.59
C VAL A 807 -37.38 -41.52 11.35
N ASP A 808 -36.40 -42.02 12.11
CA ASP A 808 -36.54 -43.27 12.91
C ASP A 808 -37.66 -43.21 13.98
N GLN A 809 -38.19 -42.01 14.28
CA GLN A 809 -39.26 -41.81 15.25
C GLN A 809 -40.68 -41.77 14.64
N GLN A 810 -40.84 -41.71 13.31
CA GLN A 810 -42.16 -41.64 12.64
C GLN A 810 -42.23 -42.51 11.37
N LYS A 811 -43.30 -43.30 11.22
CA LYS A 811 -43.48 -44.24 10.08
C LYS A 811 -43.81 -43.57 8.73
N GLU A 812 -44.17 -42.29 8.71
CA GLU A 812 -44.48 -41.53 7.50
C GLU A 812 -43.73 -40.19 7.51
N LEU A 813 -43.04 -39.88 6.40
CA LEU A 813 -42.30 -38.63 6.23
C LEU A 813 -43.27 -37.47 6.02
N THR A 814 -43.12 -36.42 6.84
CA THR A 814 -43.84 -35.15 6.65
C THR A 814 -43.44 -34.48 5.31
N PRO A 815 -44.29 -33.59 4.75
CA PRO A 815 -43.98 -32.88 3.50
C PRO A 815 -42.64 -32.13 3.54
N GLU A 816 -42.33 -31.47 4.65
CA GLU A 816 -41.05 -30.77 4.88
C GLU A 816 -39.86 -31.74 4.90
N GLN A 817 -40.01 -32.91 5.53
CA GLN A 817 -38.97 -33.95 5.52
C GLN A 817 -38.77 -34.57 4.13
N GLN A 818 -39.82 -34.64 3.30
CA GLN A 818 -39.69 -35.11 1.91
C GLN A 818 -38.88 -34.14 1.05
N GLU A 819 -39.08 -32.83 1.26
CA GLU A 819 -38.34 -31.78 0.57
C GLU A 819 -36.88 -31.73 1.04
N LEU A 820 -36.63 -31.82 2.35
CA LEU A 820 -35.29 -31.91 2.91
C LEU A 820 -34.52 -33.14 2.40
N ARG A 821 -35.19 -34.31 2.31
CA ARG A 821 -34.60 -35.52 1.72
C ARG A 821 -34.20 -35.32 0.25
N LYS A 822 -35.03 -34.63 -0.53
CA LYS A 822 -34.75 -34.34 -1.93
C LYS A 822 -33.52 -33.42 -2.07
N ARG A 823 -33.41 -32.40 -1.21
CA ARG A 823 -32.27 -31.49 -1.16
C ARG A 823 -30.97 -32.20 -0.80
N LEU A 824 -30.98 -33.01 0.27
CA LEU A 824 -29.81 -33.80 0.68
C LEU A 824 -29.37 -34.79 -0.41
N SER A 825 -30.32 -35.40 -1.13
CA SER A 825 -30.01 -36.29 -2.25
C SER A 825 -29.38 -35.56 -3.44
N GLN A 826 -29.78 -34.31 -3.72
CA GLN A 826 -29.15 -33.50 -4.77
C GLN A 826 -27.73 -33.10 -4.37
N ASP A 827 -27.55 -32.69 -3.12
CA ASP A 827 -26.25 -32.28 -2.60
C ASP A 827 -25.23 -33.45 -2.59
N GLN A 828 -25.72 -34.67 -2.33
CA GLN A 828 -24.93 -35.90 -2.47
C GLN A 828 -24.51 -36.18 -3.92
N ALA A 829 -25.40 -35.91 -4.88
CA ALA A 829 -25.11 -36.11 -6.30
C ALA A 829 -24.09 -35.10 -6.83
N ASP A 830 -24.26 -33.82 -6.49
CA ASP A 830 -23.35 -32.73 -6.89
C ASP A 830 -21.93 -32.97 -6.34
N LEU A 831 -21.80 -33.43 -5.09
CA LEU A 831 -20.51 -33.74 -4.47
C LEU A 831 -19.85 -34.97 -5.12
N ALA A 832 -20.63 -35.97 -5.51
CA ALA A 832 -20.14 -37.15 -6.21
C ALA A 832 -19.60 -36.83 -7.61
N GLU A 833 -20.29 -35.97 -8.36
CA GLU A 833 -19.87 -35.49 -9.68
C GLU A 833 -18.56 -34.70 -9.59
N LEU A 834 -18.47 -33.75 -8.66
CA LEU A 834 -17.25 -32.96 -8.42
C LEU A 834 -16.07 -33.83 -7.98
N SER A 835 -16.30 -34.87 -7.17
CA SER A 835 -15.26 -35.82 -6.79
C SER A 835 -14.72 -36.60 -8.00
N GLN A 836 -15.60 -36.98 -8.93
CA GLN A 836 -15.20 -37.63 -10.18
C GLN A 836 -14.43 -36.69 -11.12
N GLU A 837 -14.84 -35.41 -11.21
CA GLU A 837 -14.16 -34.39 -12.00
C GLU A 837 -12.75 -34.09 -11.46
N LEU A 838 -12.58 -33.96 -10.14
CA LEU A 838 -11.26 -33.79 -9.54
C LEU A 838 -10.38 -35.04 -9.71
N MET A 839 -10.95 -36.24 -9.64
CA MET A 839 -10.20 -37.47 -9.90
C MET A 839 -9.76 -37.60 -11.37
N SER A 840 -10.55 -37.11 -12.33
CA SER A 840 -10.16 -37.13 -13.74
C SER A 840 -9.05 -36.12 -14.06
N LEU A 841 -9.07 -34.96 -13.40
CA LEU A 841 -7.95 -34.00 -13.44
C LEU A 841 -6.66 -34.59 -12.85
N PHE A 842 -6.77 -35.44 -11.83
CA PHE A 842 -5.62 -36.13 -11.24
C PHE A 842 -5.03 -37.22 -12.15
N THR A 843 -5.87 -37.95 -12.90
CA THR A 843 -5.41 -39.02 -13.79
C THR A 843 -4.94 -38.52 -15.16
N GLY A 844 -5.49 -37.41 -15.66
CA GLY A 844 -5.08 -36.80 -16.93
C GLY A 844 -3.65 -36.23 -16.92
N SER A 845 -3.13 -35.82 -15.76
CA SER A 845 -1.74 -35.36 -15.60
C SER A 845 -0.69 -36.48 -15.56
N GLN A 846 -1.10 -37.77 -15.54
CA GLN A 846 -0.17 -38.92 -15.49
C GLN A 846 -0.07 -39.73 -16.80
N SER A 847 -0.85 -39.42 -17.84
CA SER A 847 -0.85 -40.21 -19.07
C SER A 847 -0.11 -39.54 -20.23
N ASP A 848 1.23 -39.59 -20.21
CA ASP A 848 2.02 -39.56 -21.46
C ASP A 848 3.35 -40.36 -21.39
N GLU A 849 3.52 -41.23 -20.41
CA GLU A 849 4.58 -42.25 -20.39
C GLU A 849 3.97 -43.65 -20.24
N THR A 850 3.52 -44.22 -21.36
CA THR A 850 3.48 -45.68 -21.48
C THR A 850 4.34 -46.09 -22.66
N GLU A 851 5.60 -46.43 -22.36
CA GLU A 851 6.45 -47.27 -23.21
C GLU A 851 5.70 -48.57 -23.58
N PRO A 852 5.73 -49.00 -24.85
CA PRO A 852 5.25 -50.33 -25.20
C PRO A 852 6.29 -51.37 -24.77
N LEU A 853 5.85 -52.36 -23.99
CA LEU A 853 6.62 -53.56 -23.63
C LEU A 853 7.14 -54.29 -24.88
N PRO A 854 8.34 -54.89 -24.83
CA PRO A 854 8.94 -55.54 -26.00
C PRO A 854 8.24 -56.86 -26.30
N GLU A 855 7.89 -57.06 -27.58
CA GLU A 855 7.48 -58.35 -28.11
C GLU A 855 8.61 -59.37 -27.97
N THR A 856 8.39 -60.43 -27.19
CA THR A 856 9.16 -61.67 -27.31
C THR A 856 8.47 -62.60 -28.30
N ILE A 857 9.09 -62.83 -29.45
CA ILE A 857 8.77 -63.94 -30.36
C ILE A 857 9.98 -64.90 -30.33
N PRO A 858 9.82 -66.23 -30.31
CA PRO A 858 10.90 -67.15 -30.66
C PRO A 858 11.20 -67.19 -32.17
#